data_AF-A0A0K3BQN9-F1
#
_entry.id   AF-A0A0K3BQN9-F1
#
_cell.length_a   1.000
_cell.length_b   1.000
_cell.length_c   1.000
_cell.angle_alpha   90.00
_cell.angle_beta   90.00
_cell.angle_gamma   90.00
#
_symmetry.space_group_name_H-M   'P 1'
#
loop_
_entity.id
_entity.type
_entity.pdbx_description
1 polymer ?
#
loop_
_entity_poly.entity_id
_entity_poly.type
_entity_poly.pdbx_seq_one_letter_code
_entity_poly.pdbx_strand_id
1 'polypeptide(L)'
;MNTVTLYVPCDVVRVRVQLGYSNHLSPIEKIVLRAIGASKGGVGVEQLVHLFKLSERVTTDLLGDLLRRRYIVLDFHSARVRLEQGVTMDRLDELQPAERFNDYTDLVIERLAGCVLPAGDAVRRIDDGGLELPVSVSEPRENPSETELLAVLEPAIEQENKRREADGRPRRAHRVLAARLSLDQQPRIVEHRWLALEVGVRFDEDTELLRFTMTDRRLSVAQRASAVKRLNKLVSDRPTTKFVQALKGVAERRRAEPPGLTELLAQFVKHTAEAASAPAGTRISRHGVLTYEYHQVVNQIRARQAAEVIARPVVGAEAHQELLVELIGSAREQLVLACPVVRYDLLNKFFDPIESALAEGVQVVLVWGKNRDAALDDKVRTALSSLRWGGEKRMGARLMVSTMPSRINAAVVVADDRRALVTGHHFLADEGADRRQVGVDMTAPHDEACPAIESLLVWTRRVLRHREGRLMHVRHSEFAGGQPKREPSLPDAGIEPPEPPPDSVDGELAASRVQLWAGRWQAVSGHLQQTMEARALPWAEVVEDGVHRELFWDALRRPAHRLVLSGHLLHPGALDDRVLSALRKRSADGTDVTIVHQRSTAAGTGRDASGVLRELVSEVPLNVVRDATNARVLVGDDELVVTSFDFLGTAGHVSGLPHQGQSEVGIRLVGRAVTEEFADALGQSSATLPEAAPTTTVWSPVSPATQHMLDAVAAAPPGGMPDVVAEHLADGPDLWPMLADLRGASVPVDLLRVAVAGGLRRSAAGLDSAEAQQWLEWLMGERWSNRAFAEAAVLRMGIRDPGLAPQPEFALMAAARGGPTAGRAIAGAWNDGLTESERSVLAVVAAVEILLHDGNQAHRNDLMTAEVPDLVSLLDVGEPFAAVTAAAHDYWQTQKFAALPVDSIEVAGTHAAHSRSVDKAWQRLVAAVEQGQRPQTGFERTHRHLFGSDGVFGHVVEAVGKRDVAAVRRWVAGEGAADIGKLIDKATAVAAPGNDLVTGGRRRNYADRLTRIVHAAQRLASLPMAAVGMDTDHRLESAVRFAKSLAAVWSSVREAQPDGPEGVLLAAALDDIEFVVRWGNHD
;
A
#
# COMPACT_ATOMS: atom_id res chain seq x y z
N MET A 1 20.55 11.24 -5.02
CA MET A 1 20.56 11.17 -6.49
C MET A 1 20.77 12.59 -6.97
N ASN A 2 21.87 12.88 -7.67
CA ASN A 2 22.01 14.18 -8.33
C ASN A 2 21.11 14.22 -9.58
N THR A 3 20.03 14.99 -9.52
CA THR A 3 19.12 15.23 -10.64
C THR A 3 19.57 16.45 -11.43
N VAL A 4 19.60 16.33 -12.75
CA VAL A 4 19.98 17.38 -13.70
C VAL A 4 18.78 17.71 -14.56
N THR A 5 18.53 19.00 -14.81
CA THR A 5 17.45 19.45 -15.68
C THR A 5 17.94 19.47 -17.13
N LEU A 6 17.34 18.64 -18.00
CA LEU A 6 17.57 18.66 -19.44
C LEU A 6 16.48 19.45 -20.14
N TYR A 7 16.86 20.27 -21.12
CA TYR A 7 15.89 21.04 -21.91
C TYR A 7 15.65 20.37 -23.25
N VAL A 8 14.45 19.83 -23.43
CA VAL A 8 14.10 19.10 -24.64
C VAL A 8 13.26 19.97 -25.59
N PRO A 9 13.66 20.14 -26.86
CA PRO A 9 12.89 20.93 -27.80
C PRO A 9 11.54 20.26 -28.09
N CYS A 10 10.51 21.08 -28.18
CA CYS A 10 9.12 20.70 -28.42
C CYS A 10 8.55 21.49 -29.59
N ASP A 11 7.71 20.84 -30.39
CA ASP A 11 6.95 21.49 -31.46
C ASP A 11 5.54 21.81 -30.95
N VAL A 12 5.14 23.09 -31.00
CA VAL A 12 3.74 23.45 -30.74
C VAL A 12 2.90 23.14 -31.97
N VAL A 13 1.90 22.29 -31.79
CA VAL A 13 0.92 21.92 -32.81
C VAL A 13 -0.48 22.38 -32.39
N ARG A 14 -1.25 22.84 -33.37
CA ARG A 14 -2.64 23.24 -33.14
C ARG A 14 -3.58 22.08 -33.45
N VAL A 15 -4.29 21.61 -32.44
CA VAL A 15 -5.23 20.48 -32.54
C VAL A 15 -6.66 21.00 -32.57
N ARG A 16 -7.48 20.46 -33.48
CA ARG A 16 -8.91 20.76 -33.51
C ARG A 16 -9.62 19.85 -32.52
N VAL A 17 -10.33 20.45 -31.57
CA VAL A 17 -11.03 19.74 -30.50
C VAL A 17 -12.53 20.00 -30.65
N GLN A 18 -13.32 18.94 -30.54
CA GLN A 18 -14.76 19.04 -30.45
C GLN A 18 -15.17 18.99 -28.97
N LEU A 19 -15.85 20.04 -28.50
CA LEU A 19 -16.26 20.20 -27.11
C LEU A 19 -17.77 20.10 -26.96
N GLY A 20 -18.20 19.63 -25.79
CA GLY A 20 -19.58 19.68 -25.28
C GLY A 20 -19.61 20.14 -23.83
N TYR A 21 -20.79 20.23 -23.22
CA TYR A 21 -20.96 20.61 -21.81
C TYR A 21 -21.25 19.38 -20.94
N SER A 22 -20.83 19.40 -19.66
CA SER A 22 -20.84 18.20 -18.83
C SER A 22 -22.19 17.84 -18.21
N ASN A 23 -22.93 18.78 -17.58
CA ASN A 23 -23.86 18.31 -16.52
C ASN A 23 -25.36 18.60 -16.63
N HIS A 24 -25.89 19.47 -17.49
CA HIS A 24 -27.35 19.62 -17.70
C HIS A 24 -27.63 20.29 -19.05
N LEU A 25 -28.87 20.23 -19.58
CA LEU A 25 -29.31 21.11 -20.67
C LEU A 25 -29.00 22.59 -20.39
N SER A 26 -28.63 23.34 -21.42
CA SER A 26 -28.46 24.79 -21.34
C SER A 26 -29.80 25.49 -21.05
N PRO A 27 -29.80 26.69 -20.46
CA PRO A 27 -31.03 27.45 -20.26
C PRO A 27 -31.80 27.66 -21.56
N ILE A 28 -31.12 27.85 -22.69
CA ILE A 28 -31.76 28.03 -24.00
C ILE A 28 -32.33 26.73 -24.54
N GLU A 29 -31.65 25.59 -24.37
CA GLU A 29 -32.17 24.26 -24.70
C GLU A 29 -33.43 23.95 -23.88
N LYS A 30 -33.40 24.21 -22.56
CA LYS A 30 -34.56 24.01 -21.67
C LYS A 30 -35.73 24.90 -22.08
N ILE A 31 -35.49 26.17 -22.35
CA ILE A 31 -36.55 27.12 -22.74
C ILE A 31 -37.14 26.74 -24.11
N VAL A 32 -36.31 26.32 -25.07
CA VAL A 32 -36.75 25.90 -26.42
C VAL A 32 -37.55 24.60 -26.34
N LEU A 33 -37.08 23.58 -25.59
CA LEU A 33 -37.83 22.35 -25.35
C LEU A 33 -39.14 22.64 -24.62
N ARG A 34 -39.15 23.59 -23.66
CA ARG A 34 -40.37 24.01 -22.98
C ARG A 34 -41.38 24.67 -23.92
N ALA A 35 -40.92 25.53 -24.82
CA ALA A 35 -41.79 26.17 -25.81
C ALA A 35 -42.35 25.17 -26.81
N ILE A 36 -41.54 24.19 -27.24
CA ILE A 36 -41.97 23.11 -28.13
C ILE A 36 -43.00 22.21 -27.42
N GLY A 37 -42.75 21.83 -26.15
CA GLY A 37 -43.62 20.97 -25.36
C GLY A 37 -44.93 21.61 -24.92
N ALA A 38 -44.98 22.94 -24.76
CA ALA A 38 -46.21 23.66 -24.43
C ALA A 38 -47.23 23.65 -25.58
N SER A 39 -46.81 23.41 -26.83
CA SER A 39 -47.69 23.34 -28.00
C SER A 39 -48.10 21.90 -28.33
N LYS A 40 -49.36 21.55 -28.07
CA LYS A 40 -49.92 20.20 -28.38
C LYS A 40 -49.83 19.79 -29.87
N GLY A 41 -49.62 20.75 -30.78
CA GLY A 41 -49.48 20.53 -32.22
C GLY A 41 -48.07 20.78 -32.79
N GLY A 42 -47.04 20.94 -31.95
CA GLY A 42 -45.70 21.35 -32.37
C GLY A 42 -45.59 22.84 -32.69
N VAL A 43 -44.37 23.33 -32.89
CA VAL A 43 -44.07 24.77 -33.12
C VAL A 43 -43.31 24.92 -34.44
N GLY A 44 -43.66 25.93 -35.24
CA GLY A 44 -42.95 26.21 -36.49
C GLY A 44 -41.55 26.79 -36.23
N VAL A 45 -40.58 26.49 -37.09
CA VAL A 45 -39.19 26.98 -36.94
C VAL A 45 -39.14 28.52 -36.93
N GLU A 46 -39.86 29.19 -37.82
CA GLU A 46 -39.97 30.66 -37.87
C GLU A 46 -40.56 31.26 -36.58
N GLN A 47 -41.50 30.54 -35.94
CA GLN A 47 -42.08 30.96 -34.67
C GLN A 47 -41.05 30.88 -33.54
N LEU A 48 -40.18 29.86 -33.54
CA LEU A 48 -39.09 29.74 -32.56
C LEU A 48 -38.04 30.84 -32.75
N VAL A 49 -37.68 31.17 -34.01
CA VAL A 49 -36.79 32.30 -34.35
C VAL A 49 -37.36 33.61 -33.81
N HIS A 50 -38.64 33.88 -34.05
CA HIS A 50 -39.30 35.11 -33.60
C HIS A 50 -39.50 35.16 -32.08
N LEU A 51 -39.84 34.02 -31.45
CA LEU A 51 -40.09 33.92 -30.00
C LEU A 51 -38.81 34.16 -29.19
N PHE A 52 -37.68 33.61 -29.64
CA PHE A 52 -36.41 33.71 -28.93
C PHE A 52 -35.50 34.84 -29.42
N LYS A 53 -35.89 35.55 -30.49
CA LYS A 53 -35.09 36.60 -31.15
C LYS A 53 -33.67 36.14 -31.50
N LEU A 54 -33.51 34.86 -31.79
CA LEU A 54 -32.24 34.29 -32.25
C LEU A 54 -32.14 34.44 -33.76
N SER A 55 -30.93 34.37 -34.32
CA SER A 55 -30.79 34.28 -35.77
C SER A 55 -31.25 32.91 -36.27
N GLU A 56 -31.76 32.86 -37.49
CA GLU A 56 -32.24 31.63 -38.13
C GLU A 56 -31.19 30.50 -38.11
N ARG A 57 -29.92 30.86 -38.31
CA ARG A 57 -28.79 29.93 -38.23
C ARG A 57 -28.64 29.32 -36.83
N VAL A 58 -28.69 30.14 -35.78
CA VAL A 58 -28.54 29.68 -34.39
C VAL A 58 -29.73 28.80 -33.98
N THR A 59 -30.95 29.16 -34.39
CA THR A 59 -32.13 28.32 -34.15
C THR A 59 -32.04 26.99 -34.89
N THR A 60 -31.54 26.99 -36.13
CA THR A 60 -31.37 25.77 -36.92
C THR A 60 -30.28 24.86 -36.37
N ASP A 61 -29.13 25.41 -35.94
CA ASP A 61 -28.05 24.65 -35.31
C ASP A 61 -28.53 24.02 -33.99
N LEU A 62 -29.27 24.78 -33.17
CA LEU A 62 -29.85 24.28 -31.92
C LEU A 62 -30.87 23.16 -32.15
N LEU A 63 -31.76 23.31 -33.14
CA LEU A 63 -32.72 22.26 -33.52
C LEU A 63 -32.00 21.04 -34.10
N GLY A 64 -30.95 21.23 -34.89
CA GLY A 64 -30.12 20.14 -35.41
C GLY A 64 -29.45 19.33 -34.28
N ASP A 65 -28.98 20.00 -33.24
CA ASP A 65 -28.37 19.36 -32.08
C ASP A 65 -29.40 18.59 -31.24
N LEU A 66 -30.56 19.18 -30.96
CA LEU A 66 -31.68 18.53 -30.26
C LEU A 66 -32.24 17.32 -31.05
N LEU A 67 -32.29 17.41 -32.39
CA LEU A 67 -32.72 16.32 -33.27
C LEU A 67 -31.71 15.16 -33.26
N ARG A 68 -30.40 15.44 -33.31
CA ARG A 68 -29.35 14.41 -33.25
C ARG A 68 -29.33 13.64 -31.92
N ARG A 69 -29.69 14.30 -30.82
CA ARG A 69 -29.91 13.67 -29.50
C ARG A 69 -31.27 12.98 -29.36
N ARG A 70 -32.14 13.05 -30.37
CA ARG A 70 -33.52 12.51 -30.38
C ARG A 70 -34.42 13.12 -29.31
N TYR A 71 -34.23 14.39 -28.97
CA TYR A 71 -35.14 15.09 -28.05
C TYR A 71 -36.34 15.71 -28.75
N ILE A 72 -36.21 15.95 -30.05
CA ILE A 72 -37.26 16.50 -30.90
C ILE A 72 -37.38 15.69 -32.20
N VAL A 73 -38.55 15.75 -32.80
CA VAL A 73 -38.86 15.24 -34.14
C VAL A 73 -39.30 16.40 -35.00
N LEU A 74 -38.83 16.41 -36.25
CA LEU A 74 -39.21 17.40 -37.24
C LEU A 74 -40.20 16.78 -38.23
N ASP A 75 -41.40 17.33 -38.30
CA ASP A 75 -42.38 16.98 -39.32
C ASP A 75 -42.09 17.82 -40.57
N PHE A 76 -41.46 17.19 -41.55
CA PHE A 76 -41.07 17.83 -42.82
C PHE A 76 -42.28 18.26 -43.66
N HIS A 77 -43.48 17.71 -43.44
CA HIS A 77 -44.68 18.07 -44.20
C HIS A 77 -45.34 19.35 -43.67
N SER A 78 -45.28 19.58 -42.35
CA SER A 78 -45.86 20.76 -41.70
C SER A 78 -44.84 21.82 -41.29
N ALA A 79 -43.53 21.56 -41.47
CA ALA A 79 -42.42 22.38 -40.99
C ALA A 79 -42.49 22.69 -39.48
N ARG A 80 -43.03 21.75 -38.70
CA ARG A 80 -43.22 21.87 -37.25
C ARG A 80 -42.29 20.93 -36.51
N VAL A 81 -41.79 21.42 -35.38
CA VAL A 81 -40.97 20.67 -34.44
C VAL A 81 -41.84 20.22 -33.28
N ARG A 82 -41.70 18.96 -32.87
CA ARG A 82 -42.40 18.35 -31.73
C ARG A 82 -41.40 17.68 -30.79
N LEU A 83 -41.77 17.52 -29.52
CA LEU A 83 -41.00 16.67 -28.59
C LEU A 83 -41.14 15.20 -28.98
N GLU A 84 -40.06 14.43 -28.80
CA GLU A 84 -40.05 12.96 -28.93
C GLU A 84 -40.85 12.30 -27.81
N GLN A 85 -41.40 11.09 -28.05
CA GLN A 85 -42.35 10.44 -27.11
C GLN A 85 -41.77 10.12 -25.72
N GLY A 86 -40.45 10.10 -25.55
CA GLY A 86 -39.76 9.87 -24.27
C GLY A 86 -39.33 11.12 -23.51
N VAL A 87 -39.53 12.33 -24.07
CA VAL A 87 -39.09 13.59 -23.44
C VAL A 87 -40.27 14.28 -22.75
N THR A 88 -40.27 14.25 -21.42
CA THR A 88 -41.31 14.90 -20.59
C THR A 88 -40.81 16.22 -20.00
N MET A 89 -41.71 17.20 -19.94
CA MET A 89 -41.44 18.56 -19.42
C MET A 89 -40.94 18.58 -17.96
N ASP A 90 -41.36 17.60 -17.16
CA ASP A 90 -41.03 17.48 -15.73
C ASP A 90 -39.63 16.88 -15.47
N ARG A 91 -38.97 16.34 -16.51
CA ARG A 91 -37.65 15.67 -16.40
C ARG A 91 -36.58 16.31 -17.29
N LEU A 92 -36.79 17.58 -17.71
CA LEU A 92 -35.81 18.30 -18.52
C LEU A 92 -34.47 18.52 -17.81
N ASP A 93 -34.46 18.51 -16.47
CA ASP A 93 -33.24 18.69 -15.68
C ASP A 93 -32.34 17.42 -15.67
N GLU A 94 -32.91 16.27 -16.04
CA GLU A 94 -32.20 14.98 -16.15
C GLU A 94 -31.61 14.75 -17.55
N LEU A 95 -31.94 15.60 -18.53
CA LEU A 95 -31.48 15.46 -19.91
C LEU A 95 -30.04 16.00 -20.10
N GLN A 96 -29.27 15.23 -20.87
CA GLN A 96 -27.90 15.57 -21.24
C GLN A 96 -27.87 16.66 -22.32
N PRO A 97 -26.93 17.62 -22.29
CA PRO A 97 -26.83 18.68 -23.28
C PRO A 97 -26.56 18.16 -24.71
N ALA A 98 -27.12 18.86 -25.69
CA ALA A 98 -26.99 18.55 -27.12
C ALA A 98 -25.95 19.42 -27.82
N GLU A 99 -25.69 20.62 -27.27
CA GLU A 99 -24.74 21.62 -27.76
C GLU A 99 -23.32 21.07 -27.98
N ARG A 100 -22.80 21.28 -29.19
CA ARG A 100 -21.41 20.97 -29.57
C ARG A 100 -20.78 22.15 -30.29
N PHE A 101 -19.52 22.45 -29.99
CA PHE A 101 -18.76 23.42 -30.76
C PHE A 101 -17.34 22.93 -31.00
N ASN A 102 -16.70 23.45 -32.03
CA ASN A 102 -15.30 23.18 -32.33
C ASN A 102 -14.44 24.30 -31.76
N ASP A 103 -13.34 23.92 -31.13
CA ASP A 103 -12.32 24.83 -30.65
C ASP A 103 -10.94 24.35 -31.12
N TYR A 104 -9.92 25.18 -30.91
CA TYR A 104 -8.53 24.84 -31.17
C TYR A 104 -7.73 24.94 -29.88
N THR A 105 -6.94 23.91 -29.62
CA THR A 105 -6.03 23.88 -28.47
C THR A 105 -4.62 23.64 -28.96
N ASP A 106 -3.69 24.44 -28.43
CA ASP A 106 -2.28 24.30 -28.71
C ASP A 106 -1.70 23.24 -27.76
N LEU A 107 -1.11 22.19 -28.33
CA LEU A 107 -0.38 21.15 -27.63
C LEU A 107 1.08 21.22 -28.00
N VAL A 108 1.96 20.80 -27.09
CA VAL A 108 3.38 20.61 -27.39
C VAL A 108 3.63 19.14 -27.61
N ILE A 109 4.45 18.84 -28.61
CA ILE A 109 4.94 17.50 -28.86
C ILE A 109 6.44 17.52 -28.63
N GLU A 110 6.84 16.80 -27.61
CA GLU A 110 8.20 16.76 -27.13
C GLU A 110 9.03 15.82 -28.05
N ARG A 111 10.21 16.28 -28.49
CA ARG A 111 11.02 15.59 -29.52
C ARG A 111 11.87 14.43 -29.00
N LEU A 112 12.09 14.26 -27.70
CA LEU A 112 12.82 13.11 -27.17
C LEU A 112 11.93 11.87 -27.14
N ALA A 113 10.83 11.81 -26.40
CA ALA A 113 9.95 10.64 -26.28
C ALA A 113 8.74 10.65 -27.23
N GLY A 114 8.45 11.77 -27.91
CA GLY A 114 7.27 11.90 -28.77
C GLY A 114 5.96 12.19 -28.01
N CYS A 115 6.05 12.53 -26.72
CA CYS A 115 4.90 12.76 -25.87
C CYS A 115 4.14 14.01 -26.29
N VAL A 116 2.81 13.93 -26.24
CA VAL A 116 1.93 15.10 -26.35
C VAL A 116 1.66 15.63 -24.94
N LEU A 117 1.85 16.94 -24.73
CA LEU A 117 1.57 17.60 -23.46
C LEU A 117 0.82 18.92 -23.71
N PRO A 118 0.14 19.48 -22.69
CA PRO A 118 -0.43 20.82 -22.78
C PRO A 118 0.66 21.86 -23.04
N ALA A 119 0.40 22.83 -23.92
CA ALA A 119 1.42 23.84 -24.26
C ALA A 119 1.92 24.67 -23.05
N GLY A 120 1.10 24.77 -21.99
CA GLY A 120 1.47 25.45 -20.74
C GLY A 120 2.64 24.81 -19.98
N ASP A 121 2.94 23.53 -20.24
CA ASP A 121 3.99 22.80 -19.53
C ASP A 121 5.40 23.01 -20.12
N ALA A 122 5.48 23.63 -21.29
CA ALA A 122 6.73 23.96 -21.96
C ALA A 122 7.07 25.45 -21.87
N VAL A 123 8.35 25.76 -21.64
CA VAL A 123 8.89 27.11 -21.51
C VAL A 123 9.34 27.67 -22.86
N ARG A 124 9.31 29.01 -22.99
CA ARG A 124 9.71 29.72 -24.23
C ARG A 124 11.18 30.10 -24.30
N ARG A 125 11.91 30.03 -23.18
CA ARG A 125 13.34 30.35 -23.07
C ARG A 125 13.98 29.43 -22.04
N ILE A 126 15.25 29.11 -22.27
CA ILE A 126 16.09 28.32 -21.36
C ILE A 126 17.21 29.21 -20.83
N ASP A 127 17.54 29.06 -19.55
CA ASP A 127 18.56 29.88 -18.89
C ASP A 127 19.98 29.27 -19.06
N ASP A 128 20.09 27.96 -19.33
CA ASP A 128 21.35 27.24 -19.52
C ASP A 128 21.33 26.41 -20.82
N GLY A 129 21.99 26.91 -21.87
CA GLY A 129 22.08 26.27 -23.19
C GLY A 129 23.03 25.08 -23.27
N GLY A 130 23.80 24.77 -22.21
CA GLY A 130 24.73 23.63 -22.20
C GLY A 130 24.04 22.26 -22.11
N LEU A 131 22.83 22.22 -21.55
CA LEU A 131 22.01 21.01 -21.33
C LEU A 131 20.79 20.94 -22.26
N GLU A 132 20.82 21.69 -23.36
CA GLU A 132 19.82 21.61 -24.43
C GLU A 132 20.06 20.37 -25.30
N LEU A 133 19.00 19.60 -25.54
CA LEU A 133 19.08 18.37 -26.34
C LEU A 133 19.31 18.71 -27.84
N PRO A 134 20.42 18.25 -28.46
CA PRO A 134 20.76 18.56 -29.85
C PRO A 134 19.95 17.71 -30.86
N VAL A 135 18.68 18.02 -31.08
CA VAL A 135 17.82 17.25 -31.99
C VAL A 135 17.87 17.81 -33.43
N SER A 136 18.52 17.08 -34.34
CA SER A 136 18.49 17.35 -35.78
C SER A 136 17.08 17.13 -36.35
N VAL A 137 16.62 17.99 -37.26
CA VAL A 137 15.23 18.06 -37.79
C VAL A 137 14.86 16.90 -38.74
N SER A 138 15.59 15.77 -38.72
CA SER A 138 15.52 14.76 -39.80
C SER A 138 14.92 13.40 -39.43
N GLU A 139 14.52 13.14 -38.18
CA GLU A 139 13.85 11.88 -37.85
C GLU A 139 12.35 11.93 -38.22
N PRO A 140 11.81 10.94 -38.98
CA PRO A 140 10.40 10.87 -39.30
C PRO A 140 9.56 10.77 -38.02
N ARG A 141 8.64 11.73 -37.85
CA ARG A 141 7.67 11.80 -36.75
C ARG A 141 6.57 10.75 -36.93
N GLU A 142 6.24 10.03 -35.87
CA GLU A 142 4.95 9.34 -35.77
C GLU A 142 3.90 10.37 -35.34
N ASN A 143 2.78 10.45 -36.06
CA ASN A 143 1.69 11.33 -35.65
C ASN A 143 1.01 10.74 -34.41
N PRO A 144 0.70 11.54 -33.38
CA PRO A 144 0.00 11.02 -32.22
C PRO A 144 -1.40 10.56 -32.60
N SER A 145 -1.83 9.47 -31.98
CA SER A 145 -3.15 8.87 -32.14
C SER A 145 -4.25 9.76 -31.55
N GLU A 146 -5.49 9.56 -32.00
CA GLU A 146 -6.66 10.25 -31.41
C GLU A 146 -6.79 9.95 -29.91
N THR A 147 -6.47 8.73 -29.48
CA THR A 147 -6.46 8.32 -28.07
C THR A 147 -5.44 9.10 -27.23
N GLU A 148 -4.20 9.25 -27.71
CA GLU A 148 -3.16 10.03 -27.02
C GLU A 148 -3.53 11.52 -26.92
N LEU A 149 -4.17 12.06 -27.96
CA LEU A 149 -4.67 13.44 -27.94
C LEU A 149 -5.78 13.60 -26.89
N LEU A 150 -6.73 12.67 -26.82
CA LEU A 150 -7.82 12.70 -25.84
C LEU A 150 -7.31 12.56 -24.40
N ALA A 151 -6.39 11.63 -24.14
CA ALA A 151 -5.81 11.40 -22.82
C ALA A 151 -5.10 12.63 -22.23
N VAL A 152 -4.59 13.53 -23.10
CA VAL A 152 -3.95 14.79 -22.70
C VAL A 152 -4.96 15.93 -22.60
N LEU A 153 -5.90 15.99 -23.53
CA LEU A 153 -6.88 17.08 -23.62
C LEU A 153 -7.96 17.01 -22.52
N GLU A 154 -8.39 15.80 -22.12
CA GLU A 154 -9.40 15.63 -21.08
C GLU A 154 -8.95 16.20 -19.72
N PRO A 155 -7.79 15.81 -19.14
CA PRO A 155 -7.30 16.39 -17.88
C PRO A 155 -6.97 17.88 -18.01
N ALA A 156 -6.42 18.32 -19.15
CA ALA A 156 -6.06 19.71 -19.37
C ALA A 156 -7.29 20.63 -19.37
N ILE A 157 -8.39 20.19 -19.99
CA ILE A 157 -9.65 20.94 -20.01
C ILE A 157 -10.35 20.86 -18.65
N GLU A 158 -10.26 19.75 -17.94
CA GLU A 158 -10.76 19.65 -16.57
C GLU A 158 -10.02 20.59 -15.60
N GLN A 159 -8.69 20.67 -15.70
CA GLN A 159 -7.88 21.58 -14.90
C GLN A 159 -8.18 23.05 -15.24
N GLU A 160 -8.38 23.37 -16.53
CA GLU A 160 -8.83 24.69 -16.97
C GLU A 160 -10.24 25.04 -16.46
N ASN A 161 -11.16 24.07 -16.42
CA ASN A 161 -12.49 24.26 -15.81
C ASN A 161 -12.36 24.57 -14.32
N LYS A 162 -11.55 23.82 -13.57
CA LYS A 162 -11.30 24.05 -12.12
C LYS A 162 -10.67 25.43 -11.86
N ARG A 163 -9.74 25.88 -12.71
CA ARG A 163 -9.15 27.24 -12.63
C ARG A 163 -10.20 28.32 -12.86
N ARG A 164 -11.09 28.14 -13.84
CA ARG A 164 -12.18 29.09 -14.13
C ARG A 164 -13.21 29.18 -13.00
N GLU A 165 -13.49 28.06 -12.34
CA GLU A 165 -14.33 28.02 -11.13
C GLU A 165 -13.67 28.78 -9.98
N ALA A 166 -12.36 28.58 -9.76
CA ALA A 166 -11.59 29.31 -8.75
C ALA A 166 -11.52 30.83 -9.02
N ASP A 167 -11.45 31.23 -10.30
CA ASP A 167 -11.46 32.63 -10.75
C ASP A 167 -12.86 33.28 -10.69
N GLY A 168 -13.86 32.59 -10.17
CA GLY A 168 -15.21 33.13 -9.95
C GLY A 168 -15.97 33.44 -11.24
N ARG A 169 -15.59 32.85 -12.38
CA ARG A 169 -16.29 33.03 -13.67
C ARG A 169 -17.31 31.91 -13.85
N PRO A 170 -18.62 32.14 -13.67
CA PRO A 170 -19.64 31.09 -13.77
C PRO A 170 -19.87 30.73 -15.24
N ARG A 171 -19.05 29.85 -15.80
CA ARG A 171 -19.27 29.22 -17.11
C ARG A 171 -19.38 27.71 -16.94
N ARG A 172 -20.28 27.09 -17.70
CA ARG A 172 -20.50 25.63 -17.69
C ARG A 172 -19.22 24.92 -18.09
N ALA A 173 -18.84 23.88 -17.35
CA ALA A 173 -17.64 23.09 -17.60
C ALA A 173 -17.69 22.42 -18.98
N HIS A 174 -16.59 22.58 -19.74
CA HIS A 174 -16.43 21.95 -21.05
C HIS A 174 -15.94 20.51 -20.89
N ARG A 175 -16.36 19.63 -21.80
CA ARG A 175 -15.92 18.24 -21.93
C ARG A 175 -15.45 17.98 -23.36
N VAL A 176 -14.38 17.22 -23.51
CA VAL A 176 -13.88 16.79 -24.83
C VAL A 176 -14.76 15.66 -25.37
N LEU A 177 -15.16 15.77 -26.63
CA LEU A 177 -15.94 14.76 -27.34
C LEU A 177 -15.12 14.04 -28.41
N ALA A 178 -14.20 14.76 -29.06
CA ALA A 178 -13.27 14.21 -30.06
C ALA A 178 -12.09 15.18 -30.25
N ALA A 179 -10.96 14.66 -30.72
CA ALA A 179 -9.79 15.47 -31.05
C ALA A 179 -9.12 14.95 -32.31
N ARG A 180 -8.84 15.83 -33.27
CA ARG A 180 -8.19 15.43 -34.53
C ARG A 180 -7.08 16.39 -34.90
N LEU A 181 -5.96 15.81 -35.34
CA LEU A 181 -4.97 16.51 -36.13
C LEU A 181 -5.53 16.67 -37.55
N SER A 182 -5.60 17.90 -38.05
CA SER A 182 -6.06 18.16 -39.42
C SER A 182 -5.11 17.50 -40.43
N LEU A 183 -5.55 16.39 -41.03
CA LEU A 183 -4.76 15.54 -41.94
C LEU A 183 -4.32 16.25 -43.24
N ASP A 184 -4.99 17.34 -43.63
CA ASP A 184 -4.75 18.03 -44.91
C ASP A 184 -3.59 19.04 -44.88
N GLN A 185 -2.98 19.28 -43.72
CA GLN A 185 -1.80 20.14 -43.60
C GLN A 185 -0.81 19.43 -42.70
N GLN A 186 0.45 19.26 -43.16
CA GLN A 186 1.56 18.97 -42.25
C GLN A 186 1.39 19.82 -41.00
N PRO A 187 1.55 19.28 -39.78
CA PRO A 187 1.34 20.04 -38.55
C PRO A 187 2.15 21.34 -38.67
N ARG A 188 1.47 22.47 -38.88
CA ARG A 188 2.11 23.78 -38.98
C ARG A 188 2.64 24.05 -37.58
N ILE A 189 3.94 23.82 -37.41
CA ILE A 189 4.65 24.13 -36.17
C ILE A 189 4.43 25.62 -35.92
N VAL A 190 3.67 25.94 -34.88
CA VAL A 190 3.27 27.31 -34.56
C VAL A 190 4.45 28.06 -33.94
N GLU A 191 5.16 27.39 -33.03
CA GLU A 191 6.37 27.88 -32.38
C GLU A 191 7.15 26.67 -31.81
N HIS A 192 8.43 26.89 -31.48
CA HIS A 192 9.24 25.94 -30.72
C HIS A 192 9.26 26.34 -29.23
N ARG A 193 9.13 25.36 -28.35
CA ARG A 193 9.26 25.52 -26.89
C ARG A 193 10.22 24.48 -26.34
N TRP A 194 10.59 24.58 -25.06
CA TRP A 194 11.43 23.59 -24.39
C TRP A 194 10.70 23.01 -23.19
N LEU A 195 10.78 21.70 -23.03
CA LEU A 195 10.32 21.00 -21.85
C LEU A 195 11.52 20.74 -20.95
N ALA A 196 11.49 21.28 -19.72
CA ALA A 196 12.49 21.01 -18.71
C ALA A 196 12.20 19.65 -18.07
N LEU A 197 13.04 18.64 -18.31
CA LEU A 197 12.89 17.30 -17.75
C LEU A 197 13.93 17.04 -16.67
N GLU A 198 13.52 16.44 -15.55
CA GLU A 198 14.45 16.00 -14.51
C GLU A 198 15.03 14.63 -14.83
N VAL A 199 16.36 14.57 -14.95
CA VAL A 199 17.10 13.36 -15.32
C VAL A 199 18.26 13.14 -14.35
N GLY A 200 18.29 11.97 -13.72
CA GLY A 200 19.48 11.48 -13.03
C GLY A 200 20.51 11.05 -14.07
N VAL A 201 21.71 11.62 -14.02
CA VAL A 201 22.80 11.31 -14.95
C VAL A 201 23.96 10.72 -14.15
N ARG A 202 24.43 9.54 -14.56
CA ARG A 202 25.55 8.84 -13.92
C ARG A 202 26.59 8.46 -14.95
N PHE A 203 27.85 8.41 -14.53
CA PHE A 203 28.94 7.91 -15.37
C PHE A 203 29.42 6.56 -14.81
N ASP A 204 29.33 5.51 -15.63
CA ASP A 204 29.87 4.19 -15.30
C ASP A 204 31.33 4.13 -15.75
N GLU A 205 32.26 3.98 -14.80
CA GLU A 205 33.71 3.95 -15.08
C GLU A 205 34.16 2.70 -15.84
N ASP A 206 33.41 1.59 -15.75
CA ASP A 206 33.80 0.33 -16.39
C ASP A 206 33.35 0.29 -17.85
N THR A 207 32.13 0.76 -18.14
CA THR A 207 31.59 0.84 -19.52
C THR A 207 31.94 2.16 -20.20
N GLU A 208 32.36 3.18 -19.45
CA GLU A 208 32.62 4.56 -19.88
C GLU A 208 31.39 5.24 -20.53
N LEU A 209 30.20 4.74 -20.21
CA LEU A 209 28.93 5.24 -20.71
C LEU A 209 28.20 6.10 -19.66
N LEU A 210 27.43 7.07 -20.16
CA LEU A 210 26.47 7.80 -19.34
C LEU A 210 25.20 6.96 -19.20
N ARG A 211 24.75 6.78 -17.96
CA ARG A 211 23.46 6.16 -17.63
C ARG A 211 22.47 7.25 -17.24
N PHE A 212 21.23 7.11 -17.72
CA PHE A 212 20.15 8.03 -17.43
C PHE A 212 19.06 7.36 -16.60
N THR A 213 18.48 8.10 -15.66
CA THR A 213 17.26 7.71 -14.95
C THR A 213 16.29 8.87 -15.03
N MET A 214 15.14 8.67 -15.67
CA MET A 214 14.13 9.72 -15.81
C MET A 214 13.26 9.76 -14.55
N THR A 215 13.36 10.84 -13.77
CA THR A 215 12.59 11.01 -12.53
C THR A 215 11.32 11.84 -12.73
N ASP A 216 11.17 12.46 -13.90
CA ASP A 216 10.03 13.32 -14.22
C ASP A 216 8.68 12.56 -14.16
N ARG A 217 7.78 13.04 -13.30
CA ARG A 217 6.48 12.41 -13.04
C ARG A 217 5.45 12.67 -14.13
N ARG A 218 5.68 13.63 -15.02
CA ARG A 218 4.77 13.94 -16.15
C ARG A 218 4.83 12.90 -17.26
N LEU A 219 5.87 12.06 -17.26
CA LEU A 219 6.07 11.00 -18.24
C LEU A 219 5.63 9.63 -17.67
N SER A 220 4.84 8.89 -18.44
CA SER A 220 4.52 7.49 -18.12
C SER A 220 5.79 6.62 -18.09
N VAL A 221 5.73 5.43 -17.48
CA VAL A 221 6.89 4.51 -17.42
C VAL A 221 7.40 4.15 -18.81
N ALA A 222 6.50 3.86 -19.76
CA ALA A 222 6.85 3.57 -21.15
C ALA A 222 7.51 4.77 -21.84
N GLN A 223 7.00 5.99 -21.62
CA GLN A 223 7.60 7.21 -22.14
C GLN A 223 8.96 7.51 -21.51
N ARG A 224 9.12 7.26 -20.19
CA ARG A 224 10.41 7.37 -19.49
C ARG A 224 11.43 6.37 -20.04
N ALA A 225 11.04 5.12 -20.25
CA ALA A 225 11.89 4.09 -20.84
C ALA A 225 12.30 4.45 -22.28
N SER A 226 11.35 4.92 -23.10
CA SER A 226 11.61 5.41 -24.46
C SER A 226 12.55 6.62 -24.47
N ALA A 227 12.34 7.58 -23.56
CA ALA A 227 13.20 8.75 -23.39
C ALA A 227 14.63 8.35 -23.00
N VAL A 228 14.79 7.45 -22.03
CA VAL A 228 16.08 6.91 -21.62
C VAL A 228 16.76 6.16 -22.76
N LYS A 229 16.04 5.29 -23.49
CA LYS A 229 16.55 4.57 -24.67
C LYS A 229 17.07 5.55 -25.72
N ARG A 230 16.34 6.64 -26.00
CA ARG A 230 16.74 7.67 -26.97
C ARG A 230 17.88 8.56 -26.47
N LEU A 231 17.96 8.86 -25.17
CA LEU A 231 19.11 9.56 -24.58
C LEU A 231 20.38 8.71 -24.65
N ASN A 232 20.31 7.42 -24.28
CA ASN A 232 21.41 6.46 -24.42
C ASN A 232 21.88 6.40 -25.87
N LYS A 233 20.93 6.33 -26.81
CA LYS A 233 21.22 6.35 -28.25
C LYS A 233 21.87 7.67 -28.68
N LEU A 234 21.36 8.83 -28.27
CA LEU A 234 21.93 10.14 -28.63
C LEU A 234 23.37 10.29 -28.14
N VAL A 235 23.64 9.87 -26.90
CA VAL A 235 24.98 9.91 -26.32
C VAL A 235 25.93 8.96 -27.05
N SER A 236 25.45 7.77 -27.41
CA SER A 236 26.19 6.80 -28.21
C SER A 236 26.46 7.30 -29.64
N ASP A 237 25.45 7.93 -30.26
CA ASP A 237 25.48 8.44 -31.64
C ASP A 237 26.30 9.74 -31.79
N ARG A 238 26.49 10.50 -30.71
CA ARG A 238 27.17 11.81 -30.77
C ARG A 238 28.01 12.10 -29.51
N PRO A 239 29.02 11.28 -29.21
CA PRO A 239 29.75 11.32 -27.95
C PRO A 239 30.61 12.58 -27.75
N THR A 240 30.91 13.33 -28.82
CA THR A 240 31.76 14.53 -28.80
C THR A 240 30.99 15.85 -28.78
N THR A 241 29.66 15.83 -28.72
CA THR A 241 28.86 17.06 -28.69
C THR A 241 29.02 17.83 -27.37
N LYS A 242 28.87 19.15 -27.42
CA LYS A 242 28.90 20.02 -26.22
C LYS A 242 27.91 19.55 -25.15
N PHE A 243 26.75 19.08 -25.56
CA PHE A 243 25.73 18.46 -24.69
C PHE A 243 26.25 17.25 -23.93
N VAL A 244 26.86 16.26 -24.61
CA VAL A 244 27.41 15.06 -23.97
C VAL A 244 28.60 15.40 -23.06
N GLN A 245 29.44 16.36 -23.45
CA GLN A 245 30.54 16.82 -22.61
C GLN A 245 30.03 17.54 -21.34
N ALA A 246 28.99 18.37 -21.45
CA ALA A 246 28.32 18.98 -20.31
C ALA A 246 27.71 17.92 -19.38
N LEU A 247 27.02 16.92 -19.94
CA LEU A 247 26.49 15.78 -19.18
C LEU A 247 27.58 15.00 -18.43
N LYS A 248 28.72 14.71 -19.07
CA LYS A 248 29.87 14.05 -18.42
C LYS A 248 30.45 14.89 -17.26
N GLY A 249 30.41 16.21 -17.37
CA GLY A 249 30.86 17.12 -16.32
C GLY A 249 29.95 17.15 -15.08
N VAL A 250 28.66 16.86 -15.24
CA VAL A 250 27.65 16.92 -14.16
C VAL A 250 27.27 15.52 -13.62
N ALA A 251 27.64 14.45 -14.34
CA ALA A 251 27.30 13.07 -13.98
C ALA A 251 27.89 12.63 -12.64
N GLU A 252 27.06 12.00 -11.81
CA GLU A 252 27.49 11.40 -10.54
C GLU A 252 28.34 10.14 -10.85
N ARG A 253 29.60 10.13 -10.39
CA ARG A 253 30.54 8.99 -10.57
C ARG A 253 30.31 7.91 -9.51
N ARG A 254 29.07 7.40 -9.44
CA ARG A 254 28.69 6.36 -8.48
C ARG A 254 27.81 5.32 -9.16
N ARG A 255 28.16 4.05 -8.95
CA ARG A 255 27.48 2.89 -9.56
C ARG A 255 26.12 2.68 -8.89
N ALA A 256 25.04 2.75 -9.67
CA ALA A 256 23.74 2.20 -9.28
C ALA A 256 22.89 1.95 -10.54
N GLU A 257 22.54 0.69 -10.77
CA GLU A 257 21.51 0.28 -11.74
C GLU A 257 20.12 0.75 -11.24
N PRO A 258 19.19 1.10 -12.15
CA PRO A 258 17.79 1.20 -11.77
C PRO A 258 17.29 -0.18 -11.31
N PRO A 259 16.53 -0.26 -10.21
CA PRO A 259 16.16 -1.54 -9.62
C PRO A 259 15.23 -2.34 -10.55
N GLY A 260 15.52 -3.63 -10.68
CA GLY A 260 14.66 -4.56 -11.43
C GLY A 260 13.32 -4.82 -10.74
N LEU A 261 12.36 -5.45 -11.42
CA LEU A 261 11.05 -5.74 -10.83
C LEU A 261 11.15 -6.56 -9.54
N THR A 262 12.05 -7.56 -9.48
CA THR A 262 12.26 -8.36 -8.27
C THR A 262 12.75 -7.51 -7.10
N GLU A 263 13.65 -6.55 -7.36
CA GLU A 263 14.13 -5.62 -6.34
C GLU A 263 13.07 -4.61 -5.93
N LEU A 264 12.30 -4.07 -6.89
CA LEU A 264 11.17 -3.19 -6.64
C LEU A 264 10.09 -3.89 -5.79
N LEU A 265 9.80 -5.16 -6.09
CA LEU A 265 8.84 -5.95 -5.34
C LEU A 265 9.37 -6.29 -3.94
N ALA A 266 10.64 -6.68 -3.80
CA ALA A 266 11.26 -6.91 -2.50
C ALA A 266 11.28 -5.63 -1.65
N GLN A 267 11.58 -4.49 -2.26
CA GLN A 267 11.53 -3.18 -1.62
C GLN A 267 10.11 -2.82 -1.19
N PHE A 268 9.12 -3.04 -2.07
CA PHE A 268 7.72 -2.80 -1.77
C PHE A 268 7.24 -3.68 -0.62
N VAL A 269 7.50 -4.99 -0.66
CA VAL A 269 7.19 -5.93 0.43
C VAL A 269 7.80 -5.45 1.74
N LYS A 270 9.09 -5.08 1.75
CA LYS A 270 9.75 -4.54 2.93
C LYS A 270 9.06 -3.28 3.46
N HIS A 271 8.74 -2.31 2.60
CA HIS A 271 8.08 -1.08 3.04
C HIS A 271 6.64 -1.30 3.51
N THR A 272 5.91 -2.27 2.93
CA THR A 272 4.57 -2.65 3.41
C THR A 272 4.63 -3.33 4.78
N ALA A 273 5.69 -4.09 5.09
CA ALA A 273 5.91 -4.65 6.42
C ALA A 273 6.18 -3.56 7.48
N GLU A 274 6.87 -2.48 7.10
CA GLU A 274 7.15 -1.33 7.98
C GLU A 274 5.97 -0.34 8.09
N ALA A 275 4.89 -0.54 7.34
CA ALA A 275 3.76 0.41 7.29
C ALA A 275 3.03 0.51 8.64
N ALA A 276 2.85 -0.61 9.34
CA ALA A 276 2.12 -0.69 10.61
C ALA A 276 2.75 0.16 11.73
N SER A 277 4.06 0.43 11.66
CA SER A 277 4.80 1.20 12.67
C SER A 277 5.04 2.67 12.27
N ALA A 278 4.34 3.17 11.23
CA ALA A 278 4.51 4.54 10.74
C ALA A 278 4.08 5.59 11.79
N PRO A 279 4.99 6.50 12.22
CA PRO A 279 4.66 7.57 13.15
C PRO A 279 3.60 8.53 12.60
N ALA A 280 2.77 9.10 13.49
CA ALA A 280 1.84 10.18 13.14
C ALA A 280 2.59 11.37 12.49
N GLY A 281 1.97 12.01 11.50
CA GLY A 281 2.56 13.08 10.69
C GLY A 281 3.47 12.61 9.54
N THR A 282 3.76 11.30 9.44
CA THR A 282 4.52 10.73 8.31
C THR A 282 3.70 9.75 7.47
N ARG A 283 2.45 9.46 7.87
CA ARG A 283 1.64 8.37 7.31
C ARG A 283 1.16 8.70 5.90
N ILE A 284 0.76 9.94 5.63
CA ILE A 284 0.38 10.37 4.27
C ILE A 284 1.59 10.31 3.32
N SER A 285 2.75 10.77 3.78
CA SER A 285 3.99 10.69 3.00
C SER A 285 4.34 9.23 2.69
N ARG A 286 4.26 8.36 3.69
CA ARG A 286 4.51 6.91 3.54
C ARG A 286 3.49 6.24 2.63
N HIS A 287 2.21 6.61 2.72
CA HIS A 287 1.19 6.19 1.76
C HIS A 287 1.53 6.62 0.33
N GLY A 288 1.96 7.87 0.13
CA GLY A 288 2.42 8.35 -1.18
C GLY A 288 3.59 7.53 -1.74
N VAL A 289 4.54 7.11 -0.89
CA VAL A 289 5.66 6.22 -1.28
C VAL A 289 5.13 4.84 -1.69
N LEU A 290 4.29 4.21 -0.87
CA LEU A 290 3.72 2.89 -1.17
C LEU A 290 2.86 2.90 -2.44
N THR A 291 2.04 3.92 -2.63
CA THR A 291 1.25 4.10 -3.86
C THR A 291 2.14 4.29 -5.09
N TYR A 292 3.23 5.05 -4.95
CA TYR A 292 4.22 5.20 -6.02
C TYR A 292 4.89 3.86 -6.37
N GLU A 293 5.36 3.11 -5.37
CA GLU A 293 5.99 1.80 -5.55
C GLU A 293 5.00 0.77 -6.14
N TYR A 294 3.75 0.75 -5.66
CA TYR A 294 2.66 -0.05 -6.22
C TYR A 294 2.49 0.22 -7.72
N HIS A 295 2.36 1.48 -8.13
CA HIS A 295 2.21 1.81 -9.54
C HIS A 295 3.46 1.44 -10.37
N GLN A 296 4.66 1.55 -9.80
CA GLN A 296 5.87 1.10 -10.48
C GLN A 296 5.87 -0.41 -10.70
N VAL A 297 5.57 -1.19 -9.66
CA VAL A 297 5.50 -2.66 -9.71
C VAL A 297 4.40 -3.11 -10.69
N VAL A 298 3.18 -2.59 -10.57
CA VAL A 298 2.07 -2.93 -11.45
C VAL A 298 2.37 -2.60 -12.92
N ASN A 299 2.93 -1.42 -13.20
CA ASN A 299 3.28 -1.06 -14.57
C ASN A 299 4.39 -1.95 -15.15
N GLN A 300 5.36 -2.36 -14.33
CA GLN A 300 6.40 -3.31 -14.75
C GLN A 300 5.83 -4.71 -14.98
N ILE A 301 4.91 -5.19 -14.14
CA ILE A 301 4.18 -6.45 -14.36
C ILE A 301 3.38 -6.39 -15.67
N ARG A 302 2.66 -5.28 -15.94
CA ARG A 302 1.92 -5.06 -17.19
C ARG A 302 2.84 -5.04 -18.41
N ALA A 303 3.96 -4.33 -18.33
CA ALA A 303 4.93 -4.27 -19.41
C ALA A 303 5.50 -5.66 -19.73
N ARG A 304 5.79 -6.45 -18.70
CA ARG A 304 6.22 -7.85 -18.88
C ARG A 304 5.13 -8.72 -19.47
N GLN A 305 3.87 -8.56 -19.03
CA GLN A 305 2.73 -9.29 -19.59
C GLN A 305 2.56 -9.04 -21.09
N ALA A 306 2.59 -7.77 -21.49
CA ALA A 306 2.46 -7.41 -22.90
C ALA A 306 3.63 -7.98 -23.72
N ALA A 307 4.82 -8.06 -23.12
CA ALA A 307 6.02 -8.61 -23.73
C ALA A 307 6.16 -10.14 -23.62
N GLU A 308 5.16 -10.86 -23.10
CA GLU A 308 5.18 -12.33 -23.06
C GLU A 308 5.17 -12.92 -24.47
N VAL A 309 6.02 -13.93 -24.67
CA VAL A 309 6.14 -14.62 -25.96
C VAL A 309 6.27 -16.13 -25.74
N ILE A 310 5.82 -16.89 -26.73
CA ILE A 310 6.21 -18.29 -26.85
C ILE A 310 7.55 -18.30 -27.58
N ALA A 311 8.63 -18.64 -26.88
CA ALA A 311 9.98 -18.68 -27.44
C ALA A 311 10.51 -20.11 -27.50
N ARG A 312 11.13 -20.49 -28.62
CA ARG A 312 11.77 -21.81 -28.81
C ARG A 312 13.14 -21.68 -29.47
N PRO A 313 14.13 -22.51 -29.09
CA PRO A 313 15.42 -22.55 -29.76
C PRO A 313 15.30 -23.20 -31.15
N VAL A 314 15.99 -22.62 -32.12
CA VAL A 314 16.13 -23.17 -33.47
C VAL A 314 17.59 -23.53 -33.67
N VAL A 315 17.89 -24.83 -33.80
CA VAL A 315 19.27 -25.33 -33.77
C VAL A 315 19.66 -25.95 -35.12
N GLY A 316 20.75 -25.45 -35.70
CA GLY A 316 21.31 -25.98 -36.96
C GLY A 316 20.65 -25.42 -38.23
N ALA A 317 21.34 -25.57 -39.36
CA ALA A 317 20.96 -24.92 -40.62
C ALA A 317 19.64 -25.47 -41.23
N GLU A 318 19.36 -26.76 -41.08
CA GLU A 318 18.14 -27.39 -41.60
C GLU A 318 16.89 -26.86 -40.90
N ALA A 319 16.87 -26.86 -39.57
CA ALA A 319 15.75 -26.31 -38.78
C ALA A 319 15.49 -24.82 -39.08
N HIS A 320 16.55 -24.03 -39.36
CA HIS A 320 16.38 -22.64 -39.78
C HIS A 320 15.73 -22.52 -41.18
N GLN A 321 16.05 -23.44 -42.10
CA GLN A 321 15.46 -23.45 -43.44
C GLN A 321 13.99 -23.88 -43.40
N GLU A 322 13.66 -24.92 -42.62
CA GLU A 322 12.28 -25.37 -42.40
C GLU A 322 11.42 -24.26 -41.81
N LEU A 323 11.90 -23.61 -40.73
CA LEU A 323 11.21 -22.50 -40.10
C LEU A 323 11.04 -21.30 -41.05
N LEU A 324 12.03 -21.01 -41.90
CA LEU A 324 11.90 -19.93 -42.88
C LEU A 324 10.76 -20.21 -43.88
N VAL A 325 10.60 -21.45 -44.33
CA VAL A 325 9.47 -21.84 -45.19
C VAL A 325 8.14 -21.68 -44.45
N GLU A 326 8.08 -22.12 -43.19
CA GLU A 326 6.88 -21.93 -42.35
C GLU A 326 6.51 -20.45 -42.17
N LEU A 327 7.49 -19.58 -41.91
CA LEU A 327 7.28 -18.15 -41.73
C LEU A 327 6.82 -17.46 -43.01
N ILE A 328 7.35 -17.87 -44.16
CA ILE A 328 6.90 -17.35 -45.46
C ILE A 328 5.45 -17.76 -45.72
N GLY A 329 5.10 -19.03 -45.44
CA GLY A 329 3.75 -19.55 -45.64
C GLY A 329 2.71 -19.08 -44.62
N SER A 330 3.14 -18.62 -43.44
CA SER A 330 2.22 -18.13 -42.40
C SER A 330 1.90 -16.64 -42.52
N ALA A 331 2.72 -15.87 -43.23
CA ALA A 331 2.53 -14.43 -43.42
C ALA A 331 1.28 -14.15 -44.26
N ARG A 332 0.39 -13.29 -43.75
CA ARG A 332 -0.87 -12.94 -44.41
C ARG A 332 -0.85 -11.55 -45.03
N GLU A 333 -0.10 -10.63 -44.45
CA GLU A 333 -0.08 -9.22 -44.83
C GLU A 333 1.32 -8.70 -45.09
N GLN A 334 2.29 -9.05 -44.25
CA GLN A 334 3.66 -8.60 -44.38
C GLN A 334 4.66 -9.69 -44.02
N LEU A 335 5.69 -9.83 -44.83
CA LEU A 335 6.87 -10.65 -44.55
C LEU A 335 8.11 -9.76 -44.60
N VAL A 336 8.89 -9.75 -43.52
CA VAL A 336 10.17 -9.04 -43.43
C VAL A 336 11.31 -10.06 -43.45
N LEU A 337 12.30 -9.83 -44.31
CA LEU A 337 13.55 -10.58 -44.42
C LEU A 337 14.72 -9.61 -44.31
N ALA A 338 15.42 -9.61 -43.19
CA ALA A 338 16.68 -8.87 -43.02
C ALA A 338 17.84 -9.86 -42.99
N CYS A 339 18.77 -9.76 -43.94
CA CYS A 339 19.94 -10.63 -44.00
C CYS A 339 21.14 -9.88 -44.59
N PRO A 340 22.32 -9.87 -43.94
CA PRO A 340 23.43 -9.02 -44.36
C PRO A 340 24.05 -9.43 -45.69
N VAL A 341 23.94 -10.71 -46.06
CA VAL A 341 24.49 -11.30 -47.28
C VAL A 341 23.39 -12.13 -47.93
N VAL A 342 23.20 -11.95 -49.24
CA VAL A 342 22.22 -12.70 -50.04
C VAL A 342 22.93 -13.38 -51.20
N ARG A 343 22.84 -14.71 -51.28
CA ARG A 343 23.37 -15.54 -52.36
C ARG A 343 22.25 -16.13 -53.19
N TYR A 344 22.47 -16.22 -54.51
CA TYR A 344 21.46 -16.70 -55.45
C TYR A 344 21.01 -18.12 -55.13
N ASP A 345 21.94 -19.05 -54.90
CA ASP A 345 21.60 -20.47 -54.72
C ASP A 345 20.69 -20.73 -53.50
N LEU A 346 20.79 -19.89 -52.47
CA LEU A 346 19.95 -19.97 -51.28
C LEU A 346 18.65 -19.19 -51.46
N LEU A 347 18.69 -17.99 -52.05
CA LEU A 347 17.47 -17.24 -52.38
C LEU A 347 16.56 -18.04 -53.33
N ASN A 348 17.15 -18.75 -54.29
CA ASN A 348 16.42 -19.54 -55.29
C ASN A 348 15.62 -20.68 -54.65
N LYS A 349 16.04 -21.21 -53.50
CA LYS A 349 15.28 -22.23 -52.76
C LYS A 349 13.96 -21.69 -52.18
N PHE A 350 13.91 -20.40 -51.89
CA PHE A 350 12.74 -19.73 -51.33
C PHE A 350 11.98 -18.90 -52.36
N PHE A 351 12.37 -18.98 -53.64
CA PHE A 351 11.78 -18.17 -54.70
C PHE A 351 10.29 -18.47 -54.89
N ASP A 352 9.92 -19.74 -55.06
CA ASP A 352 8.51 -20.14 -55.24
C ASP A 352 7.64 -19.81 -54.01
N PRO A 353 8.08 -20.08 -52.75
CA PRO A 353 7.34 -19.61 -51.57
C PRO A 353 7.13 -18.10 -51.52
N ILE A 354 8.15 -17.30 -51.84
CA ILE A 354 8.06 -15.83 -51.84
C ILE A 354 7.12 -15.34 -52.95
N GLU A 355 7.18 -15.97 -54.14
CA GLU A 355 6.29 -15.66 -55.25
C GLU A 355 4.82 -15.97 -54.90
N SER A 356 4.57 -17.10 -54.24
CA SER A 356 3.23 -17.48 -53.74
C SER A 356 2.69 -16.45 -52.74
N ALA A 357 3.50 -16.04 -51.76
CA ALA A 357 3.10 -15.03 -50.78
C ALA A 357 2.74 -13.68 -51.44
N LEU A 358 3.55 -13.23 -52.42
CA LEU A 358 3.27 -12.01 -53.18
C LEU A 358 1.97 -12.11 -53.98
N ALA A 359 1.67 -13.28 -54.55
CA ALA A 359 0.45 -13.54 -55.31
C ALA A 359 -0.80 -13.52 -54.40
N GLU A 360 -0.68 -14.01 -53.17
CA GLU A 360 -1.79 -14.08 -52.21
C GLU A 360 -2.18 -12.74 -51.60
N GLY A 361 -1.30 -11.75 -51.56
CA GLY A 361 -1.61 -10.55 -50.78
C GLY A 361 -0.44 -9.86 -50.13
N VAL A 362 0.57 -10.65 -49.80
CA VAL A 362 1.57 -10.32 -48.79
C VAL A 362 2.56 -9.29 -49.32
N GLN A 363 2.88 -8.29 -48.50
CA GLN A 363 3.96 -7.34 -48.72
C GLN A 363 5.28 -7.95 -48.26
N VAL A 364 6.24 -8.13 -49.17
CA VAL A 364 7.54 -8.69 -48.84
C VAL A 364 8.60 -7.58 -48.77
N VAL A 365 9.28 -7.46 -47.64
CA VAL A 365 10.33 -6.46 -47.37
C VAL A 365 11.67 -7.16 -47.21
N LEU A 366 12.61 -6.92 -48.12
CA LEU A 366 13.98 -7.46 -48.08
C LEU A 366 15.01 -6.37 -47.75
N VAL A 367 15.71 -6.53 -46.63
CA VAL A 367 16.78 -5.65 -46.16
C VAL A 367 18.13 -6.37 -46.28
N TRP A 368 19.10 -5.75 -46.96
CA TRP A 368 20.39 -6.40 -47.21
C TRP A 368 21.59 -5.46 -47.06
N GLY A 369 22.78 -6.07 -46.94
CA GLY A 369 24.07 -5.40 -47.07
C GLY A 369 24.81 -5.27 -45.75
N LYS A 370 25.94 -5.99 -45.63
CA LYS A 370 26.83 -5.98 -44.46
C LYS A 370 27.58 -4.67 -44.25
N ASN A 371 28.10 -4.09 -45.33
CA ASN A 371 28.94 -2.88 -45.30
C ASN A 371 28.43 -1.84 -46.31
N ARG A 372 28.95 -0.62 -46.24
CA ARG A 372 28.59 0.48 -47.16
C ARG A 372 28.82 0.12 -48.64
N ASP A 373 29.85 -0.67 -48.90
CA ASP A 373 30.26 -1.05 -50.26
C ASP A 373 29.75 -2.46 -50.66
N ALA A 374 28.83 -3.04 -49.89
CA ALA A 374 28.24 -4.33 -50.24
C ALA A 374 27.44 -4.21 -51.54
N ALA A 375 27.48 -5.25 -52.37
CA ALA A 375 26.73 -5.32 -53.61
C ALA A 375 25.99 -6.66 -53.71
N LEU A 376 24.74 -6.64 -54.16
CA LEU A 376 24.06 -7.85 -54.59
C LEU A 376 24.70 -8.41 -55.85
N ASP A 377 24.81 -9.73 -55.92
CA ASP A 377 25.16 -10.47 -57.14
C ASP A 377 24.17 -10.15 -58.27
N ASP A 378 24.64 -10.05 -59.51
CA ASP A 378 23.80 -9.76 -60.67
C ASP A 378 22.70 -10.81 -60.88
N LYS A 379 22.95 -12.09 -60.52
CA LYS A 379 21.92 -13.13 -60.51
C LYS A 379 20.83 -12.85 -59.49
N VAL A 380 21.18 -12.37 -58.29
CA VAL A 380 20.22 -11.99 -57.24
C VAL A 380 19.41 -10.77 -57.68
N ARG A 381 20.06 -9.74 -58.25
CA ARG A 381 19.35 -8.56 -58.79
C ARG A 381 18.36 -8.94 -59.89
N THR A 382 18.75 -9.85 -60.77
CA THR A 382 17.90 -10.36 -61.86
C THR A 382 16.71 -11.14 -61.31
N ALA A 383 16.91 -12.00 -60.31
CA ALA A 383 15.85 -12.74 -59.64
C ALA A 383 14.83 -11.80 -58.94
N LEU A 384 15.32 -10.83 -58.16
CA LEU A 384 14.46 -9.84 -57.49
C LEU A 384 13.72 -8.94 -58.49
N SER A 385 14.37 -8.60 -59.61
CA SER A 385 13.71 -7.87 -60.71
C SER A 385 12.64 -8.73 -61.37
N SER A 386 12.90 -10.03 -61.53
CA SER A 386 11.92 -10.97 -62.09
C SER A 386 10.69 -11.10 -61.18
N LEU A 387 10.84 -11.14 -59.85
CA LEU A 387 9.70 -11.08 -58.93
C LEU A 387 8.92 -9.76 -59.03
N ARG A 388 9.61 -8.66 -59.31
CA ARG A 388 8.99 -7.33 -59.43
C ARG A 388 8.25 -7.12 -60.75
N TRP A 389 8.70 -7.75 -61.84
CA TRP A 389 8.21 -7.54 -63.20
C TRP A 389 7.52 -8.75 -63.84
N GLY A 390 7.69 -9.95 -63.30
CA GLY A 390 7.30 -11.23 -63.89
C GLY A 390 5.86 -11.68 -63.63
N GLY A 391 5.10 -10.98 -62.78
CA GLY A 391 3.70 -11.28 -62.46
C GLY A 391 2.71 -10.17 -62.86
N GLU A 392 1.44 -10.30 -62.45
CA GLU A 392 0.43 -9.23 -62.61
C GLU A 392 0.96 -7.91 -62.02
N LYS A 393 0.65 -6.76 -62.66
CA LYS A 393 1.16 -5.42 -62.27
C LYS A 393 1.01 -5.05 -60.78
N ARG A 394 0.20 -5.78 -60.01
CA ARG A 394 0.00 -5.62 -58.56
C ARG A 394 1.15 -6.18 -57.70
N MET A 395 1.90 -7.20 -58.16
CA MET A 395 2.97 -7.84 -57.37
C MET A 395 4.17 -6.90 -57.16
N GLY A 396 4.54 -6.11 -58.17
CA GLY A 396 5.67 -5.19 -58.11
C GLY A 396 5.52 -4.02 -57.12
N ALA A 397 4.31 -3.74 -56.64
CA ALA A 397 4.05 -2.72 -55.60
C ALA A 397 4.21 -3.27 -54.17
N ARG A 398 4.22 -4.60 -54.00
CA ARG A 398 4.25 -5.30 -52.71
C ARG A 398 5.64 -5.84 -52.36
N LEU A 399 6.55 -5.94 -53.32
CA LEU A 399 7.96 -6.27 -53.06
C LEU A 399 8.77 -4.98 -52.81
N MET A 400 9.26 -4.83 -51.59
CA MET A 400 10.15 -3.74 -51.18
C MET A 400 11.55 -4.30 -50.91
N VAL A 401 12.55 -3.79 -51.64
CA VAL A 401 13.95 -4.19 -51.43
C VAL A 401 14.76 -2.94 -51.14
N SER A 402 15.62 -2.97 -50.12
CA SER A 402 16.52 -1.85 -49.85
C SER A 402 17.37 -1.55 -51.09
N THR A 403 17.33 -0.32 -51.57
CA THR A 403 18.04 0.09 -52.81
C THR A 403 19.54 0.24 -52.59
N MET A 404 19.94 0.51 -51.35
CA MET A 404 21.33 0.62 -50.89
C MET A 404 21.61 -0.38 -49.76
N PRO A 405 22.88 -0.74 -49.52
CA PRO A 405 23.26 -1.55 -48.37
C PRO A 405 22.85 -0.90 -47.05
N SER A 406 22.06 -1.60 -46.24
CA SER A 406 21.54 -1.14 -44.95
C SER A 406 22.54 -1.25 -43.79
N ARG A 407 23.73 -1.80 -44.04
CA ARG A 407 24.81 -1.99 -43.06
C ARG A 407 24.36 -2.77 -41.84
N ILE A 408 23.67 -3.87 -42.06
CA ILE A 408 23.19 -4.77 -41.00
C ILE A 408 24.19 -5.92 -40.82
N ASN A 409 24.30 -6.47 -39.61
CA ASN A 409 24.96 -7.77 -39.37
C ASN A 409 23.96 -8.83 -38.86
N ALA A 410 22.67 -8.47 -38.86
CA ALA A 410 21.59 -9.24 -38.28
C ALA A 410 20.81 -10.06 -39.31
N ALA A 411 20.42 -11.27 -38.90
CA ALA A 411 19.51 -12.13 -39.64
C ALA A 411 18.17 -12.20 -38.88
N VAL A 412 17.14 -11.58 -39.45
CA VAL A 412 15.81 -11.47 -38.86
C VAL A 412 14.75 -11.80 -39.91
N VAL A 413 13.73 -12.55 -39.50
CA VAL A 413 12.52 -12.81 -40.27
C VAL A 413 11.33 -12.42 -39.42
N VAL A 414 10.38 -11.69 -39.96
CA VAL A 414 9.12 -11.38 -39.26
C VAL A 414 7.95 -11.68 -40.19
N ALA A 415 7.01 -12.48 -39.72
CA ALA A 415 5.73 -12.74 -40.38
C ALA A 415 4.63 -11.97 -39.63
N ASP A 416 4.06 -11.00 -40.34
CA ASP A 416 3.11 -10.00 -39.85
C ASP A 416 3.64 -9.31 -38.58
N ASP A 417 2.85 -9.30 -37.52
CA ASP A 417 3.24 -8.91 -36.15
C ASP A 417 3.08 -10.09 -35.17
N ARG A 418 3.06 -11.33 -35.69
CA ARG A 418 2.68 -12.54 -34.94
C ARG A 418 3.84 -13.49 -34.67
N ARG A 419 4.78 -13.65 -35.60
CA ARG A 419 5.90 -14.59 -35.46
C ARG A 419 7.20 -13.99 -35.98
N ALA A 420 8.31 -14.23 -35.30
CA ALA A 420 9.61 -13.72 -35.70
C ALA A 420 10.74 -14.72 -35.40
N LEU A 421 11.71 -14.78 -36.30
CA LEU A 421 12.98 -15.46 -36.10
C LEU A 421 14.10 -14.43 -35.96
N VAL A 422 14.87 -14.50 -34.87
CA VAL A 422 16.11 -13.73 -34.70
C VAL A 422 17.27 -14.71 -34.54
N THR A 423 18.30 -14.56 -35.36
CA THR A 423 19.42 -15.51 -35.37
C THR A 423 20.75 -14.85 -35.75
N GLY A 424 21.85 -15.44 -35.30
CA GLY A 424 23.19 -15.14 -35.79
C GLY A 424 23.54 -15.85 -37.11
N HIS A 425 22.67 -16.75 -37.58
CA HIS A 425 22.82 -17.50 -38.82
C HIS A 425 22.32 -16.70 -40.02
N HIS A 426 23.20 -16.44 -40.99
CA HIS A 426 22.80 -15.76 -42.22
C HIS A 426 22.09 -16.75 -43.16
N PHE A 427 20.78 -16.95 -43.00
CA PHE A 427 19.98 -17.96 -43.72
C PHE A 427 19.93 -17.80 -45.26
N LEU A 428 20.34 -16.65 -45.81
CA LEU A 428 20.53 -16.43 -47.27
C LEU A 428 22.01 -16.46 -47.70
N ALA A 429 22.91 -16.93 -46.85
CA ALA A 429 24.33 -17.12 -47.12
C ALA A 429 24.80 -18.52 -46.70
N ASP A 430 25.76 -19.08 -47.44
CA ASP A 430 26.33 -20.38 -47.10
C ASP A 430 27.36 -20.21 -45.97
N GLU A 431 27.04 -20.73 -44.79
CA GLU A 431 27.90 -20.69 -43.61
C GLU A 431 28.42 -22.08 -43.19
N GLY A 432 28.16 -23.11 -44.00
CA GLY A 432 28.54 -24.51 -43.73
C GLY A 432 27.54 -25.25 -42.83
N ALA A 433 27.08 -26.43 -43.29
CA ALA A 433 26.04 -27.23 -42.63
C ALA A 433 26.45 -27.80 -41.26
N ASP A 434 27.74 -28.07 -41.06
CA ASP A 434 28.26 -28.70 -39.83
C ASP A 434 28.43 -27.74 -38.65
N ARG A 435 28.10 -26.45 -38.80
CA ARG A 435 28.23 -25.47 -37.72
C ARG A 435 26.99 -25.44 -36.83
N ARG A 436 27.19 -25.48 -35.52
CA ARG A 436 26.15 -25.22 -34.53
C ARG A 436 25.71 -23.76 -34.63
N GLN A 437 24.45 -23.58 -34.99
CA GLN A 437 23.75 -22.29 -35.09
C GLN A 437 22.59 -22.31 -34.11
N VAL A 438 22.32 -21.20 -33.45
CA VAL A 438 21.17 -21.06 -32.56
C VAL A 438 20.44 -19.76 -32.89
N GLY A 439 19.15 -19.87 -33.16
CA GLY A 439 18.21 -18.78 -33.30
C GLY A 439 17.07 -18.90 -32.30
N VAL A 440 16.23 -17.87 -32.23
CA VAL A 440 14.99 -17.87 -31.44
C VAL A 440 13.79 -17.71 -32.37
N ASP A 441 12.88 -18.67 -32.33
CA ASP A 441 11.52 -18.56 -32.88
C ASP A 441 10.60 -17.99 -31.80
N MET A 442 10.03 -16.81 -32.05
CA MET A 442 9.12 -16.13 -31.14
C MET A 442 7.73 -16.05 -31.78
N THR A 443 6.71 -16.46 -31.03
CA THR A 443 5.31 -16.34 -31.42
C THR A 443 4.53 -15.53 -30.38
N ALA A 444 3.71 -14.59 -30.83
CA ALA A 444 2.78 -13.86 -29.98
C ALA A 444 1.73 -14.84 -29.40
N PRO A 445 1.53 -14.88 -28.06
CA PRO A 445 0.65 -15.87 -27.43
C PRO A 445 -0.85 -15.58 -27.66
N HIS A 446 -1.19 -14.33 -27.96
CA HIS A 446 -2.55 -13.84 -28.08
C HIS A 446 -2.68 -12.95 -29.34
N ASP A 447 -3.91 -12.75 -29.81
CA ASP A 447 -4.22 -11.81 -30.91
C ASP A 447 -4.29 -10.35 -30.41
N GLU A 448 -3.21 -9.91 -29.77
CA GLU A 448 -3.01 -8.56 -29.23
C GLU A 448 -1.61 -8.05 -29.59
N ALA A 449 -1.33 -6.75 -29.41
CA ALA A 449 -0.03 -6.16 -29.71
C ALA A 449 1.11 -6.88 -28.96
N CYS A 450 2.16 -7.28 -29.69
CA CYS A 450 3.34 -7.92 -29.13
C CYS A 450 4.54 -6.96 -29.21
N PRO A 451 4.90 -6.23 -28.13
CA PRO A 451 5.92 -5.18 -28.16
C PRO A 451 7.29 -5.66 -28.64
N ALA A 452 7.66 -6.93 -28.39
CA ALA A 452 8.92 -7.50 -28.85
C ALA A 452 8.97 -7.59 -30.39
N ILE A 453 7.91 -8.12 -31.01
CA ILE A 453 7.83 -8.26 -32.47
C ILE A 453 7.62 -6.89 -33.13
N GLU A 454 6.76 -6.03 -32.58
CA GLU A 454 6.61 -4.66 -33.05
C GLU A 454 7.94 -3.89 -33.00
N SER A 455 8.73 -4.07 -31.93
CA SER A 455 10.06 -3.45 -31.82
C SER A 455 11.04 -3.93 -32.90
N LEU A 456 10.97 -5.20 -33.32
CA LEU A 456 11.74 -5.71 -34.46
C LEU A 456 11.30 -5.06 -35.78
N LEU A 457 10.00 -4.85 -35.97
CA LEU A 457 9.46 -4.12 -37.13
C LEU A 457 9.91 -2.64 -37.10
N VAL A 458 9.85 -1.97 -35.94
CA VAL A 458 10.37 -0.60 -35.75
C VAL A 458 11.85 -0.54 -36.12
N TRP A 459 12.66 -1.49 -35.64
CA TRP A 459 14.08 -1.58 -35.97
C TRP A 459 14.28 -1.74 -37.48
N THR A 460 13.55 -2.67 -38.12
CA THR A 460 13.62 -2.92 -39.57
C THR A 460 13.30 -1.66 -40.37
N ARG A 461 12.20 -0.98 -40.03
CA ARG A 461 11.79 0.28 -40.67
C ARG A 461 12.88 1.34 -40.58
N ARG A 462 13.62 1.38 -39.46
CA ARG A 462 14.73 2.31 -39.24
C ARG A 462 15.96 2.00 -40.10
N VAL A 463 16.31 0.72 -40.28
CA VAL A 463 17.46 0.31 -41.11
C VAL A 463 17.18 0.37 -42.62
N LEU A 464 15.91 0.36 -43.05
CA LEU A 464 15.51 0.45 -44.45
C LEU A 464 15.79 1.84 -45.09
N ARG A 465 16.07 2.88 -44.29
CA ARG A 465 16.57 4.23 -44.68
C ARG A 465 16.01 4.85 -46.00
N HIS A 466 14.73 4.72 -46.35
CA HIS A 466 14.15 5.37 -47.54
C HIS A 466 12.63 5.64 -47.42
N ARG A 467 12.04 6.29 -48.45
CA ARG A 467 10.59 6.57 -48.54
C ARG A 467 9.75 5.28 -48.44
N GLU A 468 10.29 4.13 -48.85
CA GLU A 468 9.64 2.82 -48.78
C GLU A 468 9.37 2.37 -47.34
N GLY A 469 10.22 2.73 -46.36
CA GLY A 469 10.02 2.32 -44.96
C GLY A 469 8.76 2.92 -44.32
N ARG A 470 8.16 3.96 -44.90
CA ARG A 470 6.88 4.52 -44.44
C ARG A 470 5.67 3.68 -44.84
N LEU A 471 5.85 2.73 -45.77
CA LEU A 471 4.82 1.82 -46.25
C LEU A 471 4.83 0.48 -45.49
N MET A 472 5.76 0.30 -44.56
CA MET A 472 5.84 -0.90 -43.73
C MET A 472 4.88 -0.79 -42.55
N HIS A 473 4.10 -1.84 -42.32
CA HIS A 473 3.27 -2.00 -41.13
C HIS A 473 4.16 -2.37 -39.94
N VAL A 474 3.94 -1.70 -38.81
CA VAL A 474 4.77 -1.82 -37.61
C VAL A 474 3.92 -2.07 -36.38
N ARG A 475 2.75 -1.44 -36.28
CA ARG A 475 1.85 -1.57 -35.12
C ARG A 475 0.75 -2.57 -35.41
N HIS A 476 0.31 -3.32 -34.41
CA HIS A 476 -0.80 -4.28 -34.54
C HIS A 476 -2.06 -3.67 -35.16
N SER A 477 -2.38 -2.42 -34.82
CA SER A 477 -3.53 -1.68 -35.39
C SER A 477 -3.43 -1.39 -36.89
N GLU A 478 -2.25 -1.54 -37.49
CA GLU A 478 -2.02 -1.32 -38.92
C GLU A 478 -2.26 -2.58 -39.76
N PHE A 479 -2.39 -3.76 -39.12
CA PHE A 479 -2.71 -5.04 -39.74
C PHE A 479 -4.23 -5.32 -39.73
N ALA A 480 -4.75 -6.06 -40.71
CA ALA A 480 -6.17 -6.38 -40.86
C ALA A 480 -6.66 -7.34 -39.76
N GLY A 481 -7.38 -6.79 -38.79
CA GLY A 481 -7.80 -7.48 -37.57
C GLY A 481 -7.56 -6.64 -36.32
N GLY A 482 -6.58 -5.72 -36.40
CA GLY A 482 -6.29 -4.71 -35.39
C GLY A 482 -7.34 -3.61 -35.33
N GLN A 483 -8.59 -3.94 -35.00
CA GLN A 483 -9.49 -2.91 -34.50
C GLN A 483 -8.85 -2.33 -33.22
N PRO A 484 -8.88 -1.00 -33.02
CA PRO A 484 -8.57 -0.43 -31.72
C PRO A 484 -9.66 -0.90 -30.77
N LYS A 485 -9.50 -2.10 -30.19
CA LYS A 485 -10.20 -2.43 -28.97
C LYS A 485 -9.80 -1.31 -28.01
N ARG A 486 -10.80 -0.52 -27.64
CA ARG A 486 -10.79 0.35 -26.47
C ARG A 486 -9.92 -0.35 -25.43
N GLU A 487 -8.86 0.34 -24.98
CA GLU A 487 -7.76 -0.18 -24.13
C GLU A 487 -8.14 -1.53 -23.54
N PRO A 488 -7.39 -2.64 -23.78
CA PRO A 488 -7.66 -3.88 -23.07
C PRO A 488 -7.85 -3.47 -21.62
N SER A 489 -9.10 -3.58 -21.15
CA SER A 489 -9.49 -3.13 -19.82
C SER A 489 -8.45 -3.77 -18.95
N LEU A 490 -7.58 -2.92 -18.37
CA LEU A 490 -6.36 -3.33 -17.68
C LEU A 490 -6.71 -4.67 -17.03
N PRO A 491 -5.99 -5.78 -17.29
CA PRO A 491 -6.21 -6.96 -16.47
C PRO A 491 -6.06 -6.42 -15.07
N ASP A 492 -7.20 -6.32 -14.40
CA ASP A 492 -7.28 -5.57 -13.17
C ASP A 492 -6.24 -6.28 -12.32
N ALA A 493 -5.32 -5.55 -11.69
CA ALA A 493 -4.45 -6.20 -10.72
C ALA A 493 -5.29 -6.74 -9.53
N GLY A 494 -6.62 -6.74 -9.66
CA GLY A 494 -7.66 -7.26 -8.79
C GLY A 494 -7.86 -6.38 -7.57
N ILE A 495 -6.90 -5.49 -7.30
CA ILE A 495 -6.74 -4.85 -6.01
C ILE A 495 -6.34 -3.39 -6.23
N GLU A 496 -7.30 -2.51 -5.96
CA GLU A 496 -7.07 -1.09 -5.84
C GLU A 496 -6.14 -0.79 -4.64
N PRO A 497 -5.27 0.22 -4.74
CA PRO A 497 -4.47 0.65 -3.61
C PRO A 497 -5.39 1.08 -2.46
N PRO A 498 -5.09 0.70 -1.20
CA PRO A 498 -5.93 1.05 -0.06
C PRO A 498 -5.93 2.57 0.18
N GLU A 499 -7.01 3.08 0.78
CA GLU A 499 -7.10 4.49 1.16
C GLU A 499 -6.10 4.87 2.27
N PRO A 500 -5.59 6.12 2.28
CA PRO A 500 -4.62 6.57 3.28
C PRO A 500 -5.21 6.56 4.71
N PRO A 501 -4.40 6.22 5.73
CA PRO A 501 -4.81 6.32 7.11
C PRO A 501 -4.79 7.79 7.58
N PRO A 502 -5.47 8.13 8.69
CA PRO A 502 -5.43 9.48 9.26
C PRO A 502 -4.03 9.82 9.79
N ASP A 503 -3.55 11.02 9.47
CA ASP A 503 -2.19 11.45 9.83
C ASP A 503 -2.09 12.18 11.18
N SER A 504 -3.19 12.81 11.62
CA SER A 504 -3.22 13.75 12.74
C SER A 504 -3.90 13.23 14.01
N VAL A 505 -4.31 11.96 14.03
CA VAL A 505 -5.07 11.39 15.15
C VAL A 505 -4.21 10.36 15.88
N ASP A 506 -3.99 10.60 17.16
CA ASP A 506 -3.41 9.66 18.11
C ASP A 506 -4.53 9.03 18.97
N GLY A 507 -4.39 7.74 19.29
CA GLY A 507 -5.37 6.97 20.05
C GLY A 507 -5.46 5.52 19.58
N GLU A 508 -6.06 4.66 20.40
CA GLU A 508 -6.18 3.21 20.12
C GLU A 508 -6.88 2.92 18.78
N LEU A 509 -8.01 3.60 18.51
CA LEU A 509 -8.74 3.45 17.24
C LEU A 509 -7.90 3.88 16.02
N ALA A 510 -7.09 4.94 16.15
CA ALA A 510 -6.21 5.37 15.08
C ALA A 510 -5.08 4.35 14.83
N ALA A 511 -4.54 3.74 15.89
CA ALA A 511 -3.57 2.65 15.76
C ALA A 511 -4.15 1.44 15.03
N SER A 512 -5.39 1.03 15.34
CA SER A 512 -6.05 -0.07 14.65
C SER A 512 -6.32 0.21 13.17
N ARG A 513 -6.70 1.46 12.83
CA ARG A 513 -6.85 1.90 11.43
C ARG A 513 -5.52 1.81 10.66
N VAL A 514 -4.40 2.17 11.30
CA VAL A 514 -3.05 2.03 10.71
C VAL A 514 -2.67 0.57 10.51
N GLN A 515 -3.01 -0.32 11.46
CA GLN A 515 -2.77 -1.77 11.32
C GLN A 515 -3.55 -2.36 10.14
N LEU A 516 -4.83 -2.03 9.98
CA LEU A 516 -5.64 -2.48 8.84
C LEU A 516 -5.11 -1.95 7.51
N TRP A 517 -4.77 -0.66 7.46
CA TRP A 517 -4.15 -0.06 6.28
C TRP A 517 -2.86 -0.78 5.88
N ALA A 518 -1.99 -1.08 6.85
CA ALA A 518 -0.77 -1.85 6.62
C ALA A 518 -1.07 -3.29 6.16
N GLY A 519 -2.03 -3.97 6.79
CA GLY A 519 -2.47 -5.31 6.41
C GLY A 519 -3.00 -5.38 4.97
N ARG A 520 -3.75 -4.35 4.54
CA ARG A 520 -4.20 -4.25 3.13
C ARG A 520 -3.04 -4.09 2.16
N TRP A 521 -2.04 -3.26 2.50
CA TRP A 521 -0.84 -3.14 1.67
C TRP A 521 -0.05 -4.45 1.59
N GLN A 522 0.01 -5.23 2.67
CA GLN A 522 0.63 -6.55 2.67
C GLN A 522 -0.15 -7.55 1.81
N ALA A 523 -1.49 -7.50 1.84
CA ALA A 523 -2.32 -8.30 0.94
C ALA A 523 -2.09 -7.92 -0.53
N VAL A 524 -1.95 -6.62 -0.84
CA VAL A 524 -1.59 -6.13 -2.18
C VAL A 524 -0.22 -6.67 -2.61
N SER A 525 0.82 -6.53 -1.78
CA SER A 525 2.16 -7.00 -2.13
C SER A 525 2.21 -8.51 -2.32
N GLY A 526 1.48 -9.25 -1.50
CA GLY A 526 1.31 -10.70 -1.63
C GLY A 526 0.62 -11.13 -2.91
N HIS A 527 -0.46 -10.43 -3.31
CA HIS A 527 -1.13 -10.68 -4.58
C HIS A 527 -0.24 -10.40 -5.79
N LEU A 528 0.56 -9.32 -5.74
CA LEU A 528 1.52 -9.00 -6.80
C LEU A 528 2.63 -10.05 -6.91
N GLN A 529 3.11 -10.61 -5.79
CA GLN A 529 4.03 -11.74 -5.77
C GLN A 529 3.41 -12.97 -6.42
N GLN A 530 2.19 -13.35 -6.01
CA GLN A 530 1.48 -14.50 -6.58
C GLN A 530 1.23 -14.32 -8.09
N THR A 531 0.86 -13.11 -8.52
CA THR A 531 0.64 -12.77 -9.94
C THR A 531 1.92 -12.91 -10.77
N MET A 532 3.10 -12.68 -10.17
CA MET A 532 4.37 -12.90 -10.82
C MET A 532 4.76 -14.39 -10.87
N GLU A 533 4.56 -15.11 -9.76
CA GLU A 533 4.90 -16.53 -9.66
C GLU A 533 4.01 -17.43 -10.52
N ALA A 534 2.74 -17.05 -10.72
CA ALA A 534 1.79 -17.82 -11.54
C ALA A 534 2.09 -17.79 -13.06
N ARG A 535 3.08 -17.00 -13.50
CA ARG A 535 3.37 -16.80 -14.93
C ARG A 535 4.36 -17.83 -15.44
N ALA A 536 3.96 -18.55 -16.48
CA ALA A 536 4.76 -19.62 -17.09
C ALA A 536 5.53 -19.20 -18.35
N LEU A 537 5.11 -18.13 -19.04
CA LEU A 537 5.75 -17.69 -20.29
C LEU A 537 6.92 -16.72 -20.03
N PRO A 538 8.01 -16.81 -20.81
CA PRO A 538 9.07 -15.82 -20.77
C PRO A 538 8.60 -14.50 -21.42
N TRP A 539 9.22 -13.40 -21.02
CA TRP A 539 9.04 -12.13 -21.70
C TRP A 539 10.29 -11.77 -22.52
N ALA A 540 10.07 -11.05 -23.63
CA ALA A 540 11.09 -10.71 -24.60
C ALA A 540 11.29 -9.19 -24.74
N GLU A 541 12.54 -8.78 -24.95
CA GLU A 541 12.92 -7.41 -25.26
C GLU A 541 13.92 -7.37 -26.41
N VAL A 542 13.74 -6.42 -27.33
CA VAL A 542 14.67 -6.21 -28.45
C VAL A 542 15.89 -5.44 -27.97
N VAL A 543 17.05 -6.04 -28.20
CA VAL A 543 18.37 -5.49 -27.88
C VAL A 543 19.00 -4.95 -29.16
N GLU A 544 19.55 -3.75 -29.12
CA GLU A 544 20.10 -3.06 -30.29
C GLU A 544 21.51 -2.54 -30.01
N ASP A 545 22.41 -2.72 -30.97
CA ASP A 545 23.72 -2.06 -31.04
C ASP A 545 24.48 -2.09 -29.69
N GLY A 546 24.78 -0.93 -29.10
CA GLY A 546 25.55 -0.79 -27.85
C GLY A 546 24.94 -1.46 -26.61
N VAL A 547 23.63 -1.73 -26.60
CA VAL A 547 22.95 -2.36 -25.46
C VAL A 547 23.45 -3.79 -25.21
N HIS A 548 23.89 -4.50 -26.27
CA HIS A 548 24.51 -5.81 -26.14
C HIS A 548 25.72 -5.78 -25.19
N ARG A 549 26.51 -4.71 -25.24
CA ARG A 549 27.68 -4.55 -24.36
C ARG A 549 27.30 -4.32 -22.91
N GLU A 550 26.21 -3.59 -22.68
CA GLU A 550 25.69 -3.38 -21.32
C GLU A 550 25.25 -4.72 -20.72
N LEU A 551 24.46 -5.51 -21.46
CA LEU A 551 24.03 -6.84 -21.02
C LEU A 551 25.19 -7.79 -20.75
N PHE A 552 26.25 -7.75 -21.57
CA PHE A 552 27.47 -8.52 -21.34
C PHE A 552 28.13 -8.16 -20.00
N TRP A 553 28.29 -6.87 -19.71
CA TRP A 553 28.87 -6.43 -18.45
C TRP A 553 27.97 -6.70 -17.24
N ASP A 554 26.66 -6.54 -17.39
CA ASP A 554 25.70 -6.81 -16.33
C ASP A 554 25.71 -8.31 -15.97
N ALA A 555 25.79 -9.19 -16.97
CA ALA A 555 25.97 -10.63 -16.74
C ALA A 555 27.28 -10.98 -16.00
N LEU A 556 28.38 -10.28 -16.29
CA LEU A 556 29.65 -10.46 -15.58
C LEU A 556 29.64 -9.91 -14.14
N ARG A 557 28.69 -9.03 -13.80
CA ARG A 557 28.60 -8.39 -12.48
C ARG A 557 27.60 -9.05 -11.56
N ARG A 558 26.48 -9.54 -12.11
CA ARG A 558 25.41 -10.14 -11.32
C ARG A 558 25.88 -11.46 -10.69
N PRO A 559 25.55 -11.72 -9.41
CA PRO A 559 25.69 -13.05 -8.85
C PRO A 559 24.85 -14.01 -9.68
N ALA A 560 25.46 -15.10 -10.14
CA ALA A 560 24.80 -16.12 -10.93
C ALA A 560 25.41 -17.48 -10.60
N HIS A 561 24.64 -18.53 -10.74
CA HIS A 561 25.14 -19.90 -10.66
C HIS A 561 25.81 -20.31 -11.96
N ARG A 562 25.34 -19.81 -13.10
CA ARG A 562 25.84 -20.14 -14.44
C ARG A 562 26.02 -18.90 -15.31
N LEU A 563 27.09 -18.90 -16.11
CA LEU A 563 27.30 -17.96 -17.21
C LEU A 563 27.87 -18.68 -18.43
N VAL A 564 27.11 -18.72 -19.54
CA VAL A 564 27.56 -19.26 -20.83
C VAL A 564 27.69 -18.13 -21.85
N LEU A 565 28.86 -18.03 -22.49
CA LEU A 565 29.15 -17.09 -23.56
C LEU A 565 29.53 -17.87 -24.82
N SER A 566 28.73 -17.77 -25.87
CA SER A 566 29.01 -18.40 -27.17
C SER A 566 29.21 -17.33 -28.24
N GLY A 567 30.24 -17.50 -29.07
CA GLY A 567 30.56 -16.61 -30.19
C GLY A 567 31.34 -17.30 -31.30
N HIS A 568 31.40 -16.68 -32.47
CA HIS A 568 32.12 -17.25 -33.62
C HIS A 568 33.64 -17.03 -33.49
N LEU A 569 34.01 -15.80 -33.11
CA LEU A 569 35.39 -15.35 -33.05
C LEU A 569 35.75 -14.94 -31.62
N LEU A 570 36.88 -15.43 -31.13
CA LEU A 570 37.52 -14.93 -29.92
C LEU A 570 38.60 -13.91 -30.28
N HIS A 571 38.37 -12.64 -29.95
CA HIS A 571 39.27 -11.54 -30.28
C HIS A 571 39.97 -11.00 -29.02
N PRO A 572 41.29 -10.74 -29.05
CA PRO A 572 42.04 -10.26 -27.87
C PRO A 572 41.47 -8.97 -27.28
N GLY A 573 41.00 -8.05 -28.12
CA GLY A 573 40.40 -6.80 -27.64
C GLY A 573 39.07 -6.98 -26.92
N ALA A 574 38.39 -8.13 -27.05
CA ALA A 574 37.18 -8.43 -26.28
C ALA A 574 37.52 -8.97 -24.87
N LEU A 575 38.76 -9.42 -24.66
CA LEU A 575 39.29 -9.99 -23.43
C LEU A 575 40.34 -9.05 -22.81
N ASP A 576 39.93 -7.83 -22.49
CA ASP A 576 40.81 -6.90 -21.77
C ASP A 576 40.99 -7.30 -20.29
N ASP A 577 41.91 -6.63 -19.60
CA ASP A 577 42.21 -6.91 -18.19
C ASP A 577 40.98 -6.75 -17.28
N ARG A 578 40.01 -5.89 -17.65
CA ARG A 578 38.77 -5.69 -16.88
C ARG A 578 37.87 -6.91 -17.00
N VAL A 579 37.67 -7.42 -18.22
CA VAL A 579 36.87 -8.63 -18.48
C VAL A 579 37.50 -9.83 -17.79
N LEU A 580 38.82 -10.00 -17.91
CA LEU A 580 39.54 -11.09 -17.25
C LEU A 580 39.41 -11.03 -15.72
N SER A 581 39.50 -9.83 -15.13
CA SER A 581 39.29 -9.64 -13.69
C SER A 581 37.85 -9.97 -13.26
N ALA A 582 36.85 -9.58 -14.06
CA ALA A 582 35.46 -9.90 -13.77
C ALA A 582 35.19 -11.42 -13.84
N LEU A 583 35.73 -12.11 -14.85
CA LEU A 583 35.65 -13.57 -14.97
C LEU A 583 36.31 -14.28 -13.78
N ARG A 584 37.50 -13.83 -13.34
CA ARG A 584 38.15 -14.35 -12.12
C ARG A 584 37.25 -14.22 -10.91
N LYS A 585 36.65 -13.03 -10.72
CA LYS A 585 35.78 -12.76 -9.59
C LYS A 585 34.54 -13.66 -9.61
N ARG A 586 33.87 -13.82 -10.75
CA ARG A 586 32.69 -14.69 -10.89
C ARG A 586 33.01 -16.15 -10.57
N SER A 587 34.10 -16.66 -11.14
CA SER A 587 34.56 -18.02 -10.87
C SER A 587 34.93 -18.22 -9.39
N ALA A 588 35.59 -17.24 -8.76
CA ALA A 588 35.91 -17.27 -7.32
C ALA A 588 34.66 -17.21 -6.43
N ASP A 589 33.60 -16.52 -6.87
CA ASP A 589 32.31 -16.45 -6.19
C ASP A 589 31.44 -17.73 -6.41
N GLY A 590 31.96 -18.72 -7.15
CA GLY A 590 31.33 -20.03 -7.35
C GLY A 590 30.43 -20.15 -8.59
N THR A 591 30.46 -19.18 -9.51
CA THR A 591 29.73 -19.25 -10.79
C THR A 591 30.40 -20.23 -11.76
N ASP A 592 29.63 -21.13 -12.38
CA ASP A 592 30.10 -21.97 -13.50
C ASP A 592 30.13 -21.15 -14.79
N VAL A 593 31.35 -20.81 -15.23
CA VAL A 593 31.57 -19.96 -16.41
C VAL A 593 32.04 -20.82 -17.57
N THR A 594 31.27 -20.81 -18.67
CA THR A 594 31.60 -21.50 -19.92
C THR A 594 31.73 -20.53 -21.09
N ILE A 595 32.83 -20.61 -21.83
CA ILE A 595 33.11 -19.83 -23.04
C ILE A 595 33.23 -20.78 -24.23
N VAL A 596 32.33 -20.68 -25.20
CA VAL A 596 32.31 -21.49 -26.42
C VAL A 596 32.72 -20.62 -27.61
N HIS A 597 33.74 -21.04 -28.37
CA HIS A 597 34.21 -20.29 -29.54
C HIS A 597 34.71 -21.20 -30.67
N GLN A 598 34.68 -20.72 -31.93
CA GLN A 598 35.21 -21.50 -33.06
C GLN A 598 36.62 -21.08 -33.45
N ARG A 599 36.81 -19.77 -33.65
CA ARG A 599 38.06 -19.16 -34.11
C ARG A 599 38.67 -18.32 -33.00
N SER A 600 39.98 -18.08 -33.10
CA SER A 600 40.71 -17.15 -32.24
C SER A 600 41.69 -16.36 -33.11
N THR A 601 41.91 -15.09 -32.79
CA THR A 601 42.90 -14.25 -33.45
C THR A 601 44.01 -13.82 -32.50
N ALA A 602 45.20 -13.60 -33.06
CA ALA A 602 46.32 -13.03 -32.32
C ALA A 602 46.27 -11.49 -32.36
N ALA A 603 46.66 -10.86 -31.26
CA ALA A 603 46.97 -9.43 -31.27
C ALA A 603 48.28 -9.20 -32.03
N GLY A 604 48.55 -7.97 -32.49
CA GLY A 604 49.82 -7.58 -33.12
C GLY A 604 51.08 -7.81 -32.26
N THR A 605 50.92 -8.32 -31.04
CA THR A 605 51.95 -8.75 -30.08
C THR A 605 52.28 -10.25 -30.15
N GLY A 606 51.62 -11.04 -31.02
CA GLY A 606 51.88 -12.47 -31.21
C GLY A 606 51.22 -13.41 -30.19
N ARG A 607 50.49 -12.90 -29.19
CA ARG A 607 49.66 -13.71 -28.29
C ARG A 607 48.26 -13.91 -28.86
N ASP A 608 47.84 -15.17 -28.94
CA ASP A 608 46.51 -15.61 -29.36
C ASP A 608 45.49 -15.47 -28.21
N ALA A 609 44.25 -15.02 -28.49
CA ALA A 609 43.23 -14.81 -27.45
C ALA A 609 42.88 -16.10 -26.68
N SER A 610 42.90 -17.25 -27.36
CA SER A 610 42.79 -18.58 -26.71
C SER A 610 43.98 -18.92 -25.81
N GLY A 611 45.14 -18.30 -25.98
CA GLY A 611 46.27 -18.40 -25.05
C GLY A 611 45.96 -17.70 -23.72
N VAL A 612 45.40 -16.48 -23.81
CA VAL A 612 45.03 -15.67 -22.63
C VAL A 612 43.96 -16.38 -21.78
N LEU A 613 42.93 -16.97 -22.41
CA LEU A 613 41.93 -17.74 -21.66
C LEU A 613 42.52 -19.03 -21.06
N ARG A 614 43.47 -19.69 -21.71
CA ARG A 614 44.13 -20.89 -21.14
C ARG A 614 44.96 -20.56 -19.89
N GLU A 615 45.62 -19.40 -19.88
CA GLU A 615 46.29 -18.89 -18.67
C GLU A 615 45.27 -18.65 -17.56
N LEU A 616 44.14 -18.02 -17.87
CA LEU A 616 43.06 -17.81 -16.90
C LEU A 616 42.49 -19.12 -16.34
N VAL A 617 42.28 -20.14 -17.18
CA VAL A 617 41.80 -21.47 -16.76
C VAL A 617 42.78 -22.16 -15.79
N SER A 618 44.08 -21.84 -15.87
CA SER A 618 45.06 -22.34 -14.90
C SER A 618 44.98 -21.66 -13.52
N GLU A 619 44.34 -20.48 -13.44
CA GLU A 619 44.17 -19.69 -12.22
C GLU A 619 42.80 -19.93 -11.55
N VAL A 620 41.74 -20.13 -12.35
CA VAL A 620 40.35 -20.25 -11.88
C VAL A 620 39.57 -21.35 -12.63
N PRO A 621 38.60 -22.02 -11.99
CA PRO A 621 37.77 -23.04 -12.65
C PRO A 621 36.84 -22.37 -13.68
N LEU A 622 37.23 -22.45 -14.96
CA LEU A 622 36.50 -21.90 -16.10
C LEU A 622 36.54 -22.90 -17.26
N ASN A 623 35.41 -23.10 -17.94
CA ASN A 623 35.27 -24.02 -19.05
C ASN A 623 35.45 -23.29 -20.38
N VAL A 624 36.51 -23.58 -21.13
CA VAL A 624 36.73 -23.02 -22.48
C VAL A 624 36.61 -24.12 -23.51
N VAL A 625 35.57 -24.04 -24.35
CA VAL A 625 35.26 -25.05 -25.35
C VAL A 625 35.51 -24.48 -26.74
N ARG A 626 36.36 -25.15 -27.51
CA ARG A 626 36.51 -24.86 -28.94
C ARG A 626 35.62 -25.80 -29.75
N ASP A 627 34.53 -25.28 -30.29
CA ASP A 627 33.53 -26.04 -31.04
C ASP A 627 33.22 -25.36 -32.40
N ALA A 628 32.68 -26.09 -33.35
CA ALA A 628 32.21 -25.55 -34.62
C ALA A 628 30.91 -24.75 -34.42
N THR A 629 30.98 -23.60 -33.76
CA THR A 629 29.83 -22.74 -33.44
C THR A 629 29.87 -21.39 -34.17
N ASN A 630 28.69 -20.88 -34.54
CA ASN A 630 28.44 -19.47 -34.84
C ASN A 630 27.23 -18.96 -34.03
N ALA A 631 26.81 -19.70 -33.00
CA ALA A 631 25.82 -19.26 -32.04
C ALA A 631 26.38 -18.08 -31.24
N ARG A 632 25.72 -16.93 -31.35
CA ARG A 632 26.06 -15.68 -30.64
C ARG A 632 25.05 -15.50 -29.51
N VAL A 633 25.35 -16.12 -28.38
CA VAL A 633 24.40 -16.29 -27.28
C VAL A 633 25.08 -15.99 -25.95
N LEU A 634 24.37 -15.31 -25.07
CA LEU A 634 24.72 -15.14 -23.66
C LEU A 634 23.63 -15.79 -22.82
N VAL A 635 23.98 -16.72 -21.92
CA VAL A 635 23.04 -17.41 -21.04
C VAL A 635 23.46 -17.21 -19.59
N GLY A 636 22.55 -16.73 -18.74
CA GLY A 636 22.66 -16.71 -17.29
C GLY A 636 21.73 -17.74 -16.63
N ASP A 637 21.31 -17.45 -15.40
CA ASP A 637 20.36 -18.29 -14.67
C ASP A 637 18.94 -18.11 -15.25
N ASP A 638 18.37 -16.91 -15.13
CA ASP A 638 17.00 -16.58 -15.59
C ASP A 638 16.97 -15.68 -16.83
N GLU A 639 18.13 -15.34 -17.39
CA GLU A 639 18.27 -14.43 -18.53
C GLU A 639 19.06 -15.06 -19.69
N LEU A 640 18.60 -14.82 -20.92
CA LEU A 640 19.19 -15.29 -22.16
C LEU A 640 19.21 -14.14 -23.17
N VAL A 641 20.28 -14.01 -23.95
CA VAL A 641 20.35 -13.10 -25.10
C VAL A 641 20.76 -13.89 -26.33
N VAL A 642 19.90 -13.91 -27.36
CA VAL A 642 20.19 -14.46 -28.69
C VAL A 642 20.33 -13.29 -29.65
N THR A 643 21.47 -13.15 -30.31
CA THR A 643 21.78 -11.92 -31.04
C THR A 643 22.63 -12.14 -32.28
N SER A 644 22.68 -11.12 -33.14
CA SER A 644 23.72 -10.99 -34.17
C SER A 644 25.05 -10.43 -33.65
N PHE A 645 25.10 -9.86 -32.44
CA PHE A 645 26.31 -9.29 -31.83
C PHE A 645 27.26 -10.39 -31.36
N ASP A 646 28.53 -10.39 -31.80
CA ASP A 646 29.52 -11.34 -31.27
C ASP A 646 30.21 -10.77 -30.01
N PHE A 647 29.77 -11.23 -28.83
CA PHE A 647 30.30 -10.82 -27.52
C PHE A 647 31.81 -11.01 -27.41
N LEU A 648 32.35 -12.06 -28.05
CA LEU A 648 33.75 -12.47 -27.99
C LEU A 648 34.59 -11.90 -29.14
N GLY A 649 33.95 -11.41 -30.21
CA GLY A 649 34.62 -11.09 -31.47
C GLY A 649 35.05 -9.63 -31.65
N THR A 650 34.58 -8.69 -30.83
CA THR A 650 34.80 -7.25 -31.05
C THR A 650 35.67 -6.63 -29.97
N ALA A 651 36.67 -5.83 -30.34
CA ALA A 651 37.50 -5.11 -29.37
C ALA A 651 36.71 -4.06 -28.58
N GLY A 652 37.02 -3.92 -27.28
CA GLY A 652 36.60 -2.77 -26.49
C GLY A 652 37.06 -1.48 -27.16
N HIS A 653 36.20 -0.46 -27.12
CA HIS A 653 36.41 0.90 -27.64
C HIS A 653 36.39 1.08 -29.17
N VAL A 654 35.25 1.54 -29.70
CA VAL A 654 35.25 2.54 -30.78
C VAL A 654 34.83 3.87 -30.18
N SER A 655 35.75 4.52 -29.49
CA SER A 655 35.62 5.95 -29.18
C SER A 655 35.72 6.73 -30.50
N GLY A 656 34.61 7.33 -30.93
CA GLY A 656 34.70 8.53 -31.77
C GLY A 656 33.81 8.65 -33.02
N LEU A 657 33.32 7.58 -33.66
CA LEU A 657 32.52 7.73 -34.89
C LEU A 657 31.44 6.64 -35.07
N PRO A 658 30.21 6.86 -34.58
CA PRO A 658 29.10 5.89 -34.69
C PRO A 658 28.51 5.79 -36.11
N HIS A 659 28.89 6.68 -37.02
CA HIS A 659 28.42 6.62 -38.41
C HIS A 659 29.12 5.54 -39.25
N GLN A 660 29.97 4.67 -38.67
CA GLN A 660 30.72 3.60 -39.38
C GLN A 660 30.47 2.15 -38.91
N GLY A 661 29.73 1.88 -37.82
CA GLY A 661 29.40 0.51 -37.36
C GLY A 661 28.26 -0.19 -38.14
N GLN A 662 28.20 -1.53 -38.07
CA GLN A 662 27.06 -2.33 -38.55
C GLN A 662 25.92 -2.24 -37.53
N SER A 663 24.66 -2.23 -37.97
CA SER A 663 23.50 -2.31 -37.07
C SER A 663 23.25 -3.76 -36.68
N GLU A 664 23.14 -3.99 -35.37
CA GLU A 664 23.00 -5.30 -34.77
C GLU A 664 21.75 -5.36 -33.91
N VAL A 665 21.08 -6.50 -33.91
CA VAL A 665 19.84 -6.72 -33.16
C VAL A 665 19.86 -8.10 -32.54
N GLY A 666 19.23 -8.21 -31.38
CA GLY A 666 19.04 -9.45 -30.65
C GLY A 666 17.75 -9.41 -29.85
N ILE A 667 17.46 -10.53 -29.22
CA ILE A 667 16.36 -10.69 -28.29
C ILE A 667 16.94 -11.10 -26.94
N ARG A 668 16.57 -10.34 -25.92
CA ARG A 668 16.72 -10.71 -24.52
C ARG A 668 15.44 -11.43 -24.08
N LEU A 669 15.59 -12.65 -23.59
CA LEU A 669 14.54 -13.45 -22.99
C LEU A 669 14.80 -13.58 -21.49
N VAL A 670 13.76 -13.43 -20.69
CA VAL A 670 13.85 -13.65 -19.24
C VAL A 670 12.79 -14.67 -18.83
N GLY A 671 13.25 -15.78 -18.26
CA GLY A 671 12.45 -16.92 -17.84
C GLY A 671 13.31 -18.17 -17.68
N ARG A 672 13.20 -18.84 -16.53
CA ARG A 672 14.04 -19.99 -16.18
C ARG A 672 13.88 -21.18 -17.14
N ALA A 673 12.65 -21.52 -17.51
CA ALA A 673 12.40 -22.65 -18.40
C ALA A 673 13.05 -22.47 -19.78
N VAL A 674 12.98 -21.25 -20.34
CA VAL A 674 13.57 -20.97 -21.65
C VAL A 674 15.09 -20.87 -21.59
N THR A 675 15.68 -20.38 -20.49
CA THR A 675 17.15 -20.37 -20.35
C THR A 675 17.72 -21.78 -20.23
N GLU A 676 17.02 -22.68 -19.52
CA GLU A 676 17.37 -24.10 -19.44
C GLU A 676 17.29 -24.76 -20.83
N GLU A 677 16.20 -24.56 -21.58
CA GLU A 677 16.03 -25.11 -22.93
C GLU A 677 17.15 -24.65 -23.90
N PHE A 678 17.55 -23.38 -23.85
CA PHE A 678 18.64 -22.86 -24.68
C PHE A 678 20.03 -23.28 -24.21
N ALA A 679 20.25 -23.45 -22.91
CA ALA A 679 21.50 -24.01 -22.38
C ALA A 679 21.67 -25.47 -22.84
N ASP A 680 20.59 -26.25 -22.83
CA ASP A 680 20.55 -27.62 -23.33
C ASP A 680 20.83 -27.67 -24.84
N ALA A 681 20.23 -26.77 -25.62
CA ALA A 681 20.50 -26.61 -27.04
C ALA A 681 21.97 -26.29 -27.36
N LEU A 682 22.69 -25.64 -26.43
CA LEU A 682 24.12 -25.36 -26.52
C LEU A 682 25.00 -26.51 -25.98
N GLY A 683 24.40 -27.59 -25.46
CA GLY A 683 25.09 -28.71 -24.83
C GLY A 683 25.72 -28.36 -23.49
N GLN A 684 25.16 -27.38 -22.77
CA GLN A 684 25.66 -26.86 -21.49
C GLN A 684 24.67 -27.14 -20.34
N SER A 685 24.10 -28.35 -20.31
CA SER A 685 23.25 -28.85 -19.23
C SER A 685 24.09 -29.21 -18.00
N SER A 686 24.56 -28.22 -17.25
CA SER A 686 25.22 -28.50 -15.98
C SER A 686 25.07 -27.36 -14.98
N ALA A 687 24.10 -27.54 -14.09
CA ALA A 687 24.08 -27.16 -12.68
C ALA A 687 22.64 -27.37 -12.22
N THR A 688 22.42 -28.17 -11.18
CA THR A 688 21.12 -28.22 -10.49
C THR A 688 20.88 -26.84 -9.88
N LEU A 689 20.24 -25.94 -10.63
CA LEU A 689 19.83 -24.64 -10.10
C LEU A 689 18.92 -24.92 -8.90
N PRO A 690 19.21 -24.35 -7.71
CA PRO A 690 18.38 -24.58 -6.54
C PRO A 690 16.92 -24.31 -6.89
N GLU A 691 16.05 -25.28 -6.60
CA GLU A 691 14.62 -25.13 -6.76
C GLU A 691 14.19 -24.00 -5.83
N ALA A 692 13.66 -22.92 -6.41
CA ALA A 692 13.18 -21.80 -5.61
C ALA A 692 12.02 -22.33 -4.77
N ALA A 693 12.21 -22.42 -3.46
CA ALA A 693 11.15 -22.87 -2.56
C ALA A 693 9.92 -21.96 -2.77
N PRO A 694 8.75 -22.51 -3.16
CA PRO A 694 7.56 -21.70 -3.30
C PRO A 694 7.20 -21.18 -1.91
N THR A 695 7.35 -19.87 -1.72
CA THR A 695 6.94 -19.23 -0.46
C THR A 695 5.47 -18.91 -0.58
N THR A 696 4.62 -19.95 -0.63
CA THR A 696 3.16 -19.76 -0.67
C THR A 696 2.69 -19.34 0.71
N THR A 697 2.89 -18.06 1.03
CA THR A 697 2.24 -17.44 2.19
C THR A 697 0.81 -17.18 1.77
N VAL A 698 -0.14 -17.94 2.31
CA VAL A 698 -1.56 -17.71 2.07
C VAL A 698 -1.95 -16.44 2.83
N TRP A 699 -2.03 -15.31 2.12
CA TRP A 699 -2.53 -14.06 2.68
C TRP A 699 -4.05 -14.03 2.60
N SER A 700 -4.72 -13.85 3.75
CA SER A 700 -6.15 -13.54 3.75
C SER A 700 -6.35 -12.05 3.45
N PRO A 701 -7.17 -11.69 2.44
CA PRO A 701 -7.41 -10.31 2.11
C PRO A 701 -8.21 -9.62 3.22
N VAL A 702 -7.67 -8.53 3.77
CA VAL A 702 -8.38 -7.64 4.71
C VAL A 702 -9.48 -6.90 3.93
N SER A 703 -10.70 -6.91 4.45
CA SER A 703 -11.85 -6.34 3.75
C SER A 703 -11.84 -4.80 3.73
N PRO A 704 -12.07 -4.15 2.56
CA PRO A 704 -12.25 -2.69 2.48
C PRO A 704 -13.39 -2.18 3.37
N ALA A 705 -14.45 -2.99 3.55
CA ALA A 705 -15.60 -2.65 4.36
C ALA A 705 -15.23 -2.46 5.85
N THR A 706 -14.24 -3.22 6.36
CA THR A 706 -13.75 -3.09 7.73
C THR A 706 -13.15 -1.70 7.97
N GLN A 707 -12.36 -1.20 7.01
CA GLN A 707 -11.73 0.12 7.12
C GLN A 707 -12.75 1.25 7.04
N HIS A 708 -13.71 1.17 6.10
CA HIS A 708 -14.79 2.16 5.99
C HIS A 708 -15.62 2.25 7.28
N MET A 709 -15.92 1.12 7.92
CA MET A 709 -16.61 1.12 9.20
C MET A 709 -15.83 1.86 10.29
N LEU A 710 -14.51 1.62 10.41
CA LEU A 710 -13.69 2.33 11.39
C LEU A 710 -13.56 3.83 11.08
N ASP A 711 -13.53 4.20 9.81
CA ASP A 711 -13.50 5.59 9.38
C ASP A 711 -14.82 6.30 9.75
N ALA A 712 -15.95 5.64 9.53
CA ALA A 712 -17.27 6.12 9.92
C ALA A 712 -17.41 6.23 11.45
N VAL A 713 -16.94 5.24 12.21
CA VAL A 713 -16.94 5.27 13.68
C VAL A 713 -16.09 6.43 14.20
N ALA A 714 -14.93 6.70 13.59
CA ALA A 714 -14.08 7.82 13.98
C ALA A 714 -14.71 9.19 13.64
N ALA A 715 -15.57 9.26 12.63
CA ALA A 715 -16.31 10.47 12.26
C ALA A 715 -17.61 10.66 13.07
N ALA A 716 -18.06 9.64 13.79
CA ALA A 716 -19.31 9.66 14.52
C ALA A 716 -19.25 10.57 15.77
N PRO A 717 -20.36 11.26 16.11
CA PRO A 717 -20.45 12.00 17.37
C PRO A 717 -20.38 11.05 18.58
N PRO A 718 -20.00 11.56 19.78
CA PRO A 718 -19.97 10.76 21.00
C PRO A 718 -21.32 10.05 21.23
N GLY A 719 -21.29 8.72 21.33
CA GLY A 719 -22.48 7.88 21.51
C GLY A 719 -23.10 7.33 20.21
N GLY A 720 -22.70 7.80 19.03
CA GLY A 720 -23.21 7.31 17.72
C GLY A 720 -22.55 6.03 17.20
N MET A 721 -21.54 5.50 17.90
CA MET A 721 -20.80 4.30 17.51
C MET A 721 -21.70 3.07 17.24
N PRO A 722 -22.69 2.74 18.10
CA PRO A 722 -23.52 1.54 17.89
C PRO A 722 -24.35 1.60 16.61
N ASP A 723 -24.89 2.77 16.27
CA ASP A 723 -25.72 2.97 15.08
C ASP A 723 -24.88 2.81 13.79
N VAL A 724 -23.69 3.43 13.77
CA VAL A 724 -22.77 3.33 12.62
C VAL A 724 -22.29 1.90 12.38
N VAL A 725 -21.95 1.18 13.46
CA VAL A 725 -21.56 -0.22 13.38
C VAL A 725 -22.73 -1.07 12.88
N ALA A 726 -23.94 -0.85 13.40
CA ALA A 726 -25.13 -1.59 12.96
C ALA A 726 -25.45 -1.37 11.47
N GLU A 727 -25.30 -0.14 10.97
CA GLU A 727 -25.49 0.20 9.55
C GLU A 727 -24.50 -0.54 8.64
N HIS A 728 -23.20 -0.50 8.96
CA HIS A 728 -22.17 -1.17 8.16
C HIS A 728 -22.28 -2.69 8.21
N LEU A 729 -22.70 -3.24 9.36
CA LEU A 729 -22.94 -4.67 9.48
C LEU A 729 -24.23 -5.10 8.78
N ALA A 730 -25.19 -4.22 8.49
CA ALA A 730 -26.40 -4.58 7.74
C ALA A 730 -26.10 -4.75 6.23
N ASP A 731 -25.24 -3.88 5.68
CA ASP A 731 -24.97 -3.81 4.23
C ASP A 731 -23.71 -4.58 3.78
N GLY A 732 -22.87 -5.05 4.71
CA GLY A 732 -21.59 -5.70 4.42
C GLY A 732 -21.70 -7.15 3.87
N PRO A 733 -20.88 -7.53 2.87
CA PRO A 733 -20.98 -8.83 2.17
C PRO A 733 -20.48 -10.04 2.97
N ASP A 734 -19.61 -9.89 3.98
CA ASP A 734 -19.12 -11.00 4.81
C ASP A 734 -18.86 -10.59 6.28
N LEU A 735 -19.69 -11.09 7.20
CA LEU A 735 -19.70 -10.69 8.61
C LEU A 735 -18.49 -11.20 9.41
N TRP A 736 -18.21 -12.51 9.32
CA TRP A 736 -17.20 -13.16 10.18
C TRP A 736 -15.76 -12.74 9.84
N PRO A 737 -15.35 -12.64 8.56
CA PRO A 737 -14.04 -12.10 8.19
C PRO A 737 -13.85 -10.66 8.68
N MET A 738 -14.89 -9.82 8.62
CA MET A 738 -14.82 -8.45 9.15
C MET A 738 -14.54 -8.43 10.66
N LEU A 739 -15.21 -9.28 11.45
CA LEU A 739 -14.94 -9.40 12.89
C LEU A 739 -13.53 -9.93 13.18
N ALA A 740 -13.04 -10.86 12.36
CA ALA A 740 -11.67 -11.36 12.46
C ALA A 740 -10.63 -10.27 12.16
N ASP A 741 -10.86 -9.46 11.12
CA ASP A 741 -10.02 -8.30 10.78
C ASP A 741 -9.96 -7.29 11.93
N LEU A 742 -11.11 -6.96 12.54
CA LEU A 742 -11.18 -6.04 13.68
C LEU A 742 -10.38 -6.55 14.89
N ARG A 743 -10.49 -7.85 15.19
CA ARG A 743 -9.73 -8.48 16.27
C ARG A 743 -8.23 -8.51 15.95
N GLY A 744 -7.85 -8.85 14.73
CA GLY A 744 -6.46 -8.83 14.27
C GLY A 744 -5.83 -7.44 14.33
N ALA A 745 -6.62 -6.40 14.09
CA ALA A 745 -6.21 -5.00 14.16
C ALA A 745 -6.14 -4.43 15.60
N SER A 746 -6.46 -5.24 16.62
CA SER A 746 -6.51 -4.81 18.02
C SER A 746 -7.36 -3.55 18.25
N VAL A 747 -8.59 -3.52 17.71
CA VAL A 747 -9.53 -2.41 17.96
C VAL A 747 -9.90 -2.32 19.45
N PRO A 748 -10.31 -1.13 19.95
CA PRO A 748 -10.80 -1.00 21.32
C PRO A 748 -11.88 -2.04 21.63
N VAL A 749 -11.79 -2.70 22.79
CA VAL A 749 -12.67 -3.82 23.17
C VAL A 749 -14.14 -3.41 23.14
N ASP A 750 -14.46 -2.18 23.55
CA ASP A 750 -15.82 -1.65 23.51
C ASP A 750 -16.40 -1.61 22.09
N LEU A 751 -15.58 -1.29 21.10
CA LEU A 751 -15.98 -1.27 19.69
C LEU A 751 -16.15 -2.70 19.16
N LEU A 752 -15.18 -3.59 19.42
CA LEU A 752 -15.26 -5.00 19.01
C LEU A 752 -16.51 -5.66 19.59
N ARG A 753 -16.81 -5.37 20.85
CA ARG A 753 -17.98 -5.88 21.56
C ARG A 753 -19.30 -5.47 20.94
N VAL A 754 -19.43 -4.21 20.53
CA VAL A 754 -20.62 -3.72 19.81
C VAL A 754 -20.71 -4.35 18.42
N ALA A 755 -19.59 -4.49 17.71
CA ALA A 755 -19.55 -5.15 16.40
C ALA A 755 -19.94 -6.63 16.47
N VAL A 756 -19.40 -7.38 17.45
CA VAL A 756 -19.74 -8.79 17.68
C VAL A 756 -21.21 -8.95 18.06
N ALA A 757 -21.73 -8.12 18.99
CA ALA A 757 -23.15 -8.16 19.35
C ALA A 757 -24.06 -7.85 18.16
N GLY A 758 -23.72 -6.85 17.34
CA GLY A 758 -24.44 -6.53 16.10
C GLY A 758 -24.40 -7.67 15.08
N GLY A 759 -23.24 -8.31 14.93
CA GLY A 759 -23.06 -9.47 14.06
C GLY A 759 -23.87 -10.68 14.48
N LEU A 760 -23.81 -11.05 15.76
CA LEU A 760 -24.62 -12.15 16.32
C LEU A 760 -26.12 -11.86 16.18
N ARG A 761 -26.54 -10.61 16.36
CA ARG A 761 -27.94 -10.19 16.15
C ARG A 761 -28.38 -10.34 14.69
N ARG A 762 -27.53 -9.98 13.71
CA ARG A 762 -27.79 -10.18 12.28
C ARG A 762 -27.88 -11.67 11.94
N SER A 763 -26.98 -12.47 12.53
CA SER A 763 -26.91 -13.92 12.34
C SER A 763 -27.84 -14.72 13.24
N ALA A 764 -28.91 -14.12 13.79
CA ALA A 764 -29.80 -14.78 14.74
C ALA A 764 -30.45 -16.07 14.20
N ALA A 765 -30.62 -16.21 12.87
CA ALA A 765 -31.10 -17.42 12.22
C ALA A 765 -30.01 -18.50 12.02
N GLY A 766 -28.74 -18.18 12.27
CA GLY A 766 -27.55 -19.01 11.99
C GLY A 766 -26.54 -19.04 13.14
N LEU A 767 -26.99 -18.86 14.39
CA LEU A 767 -26.14 -18.98 15.60
C LEU A 767 -25.48 -20.37 15.74
N ASP A 768 -25.93 -21.34 14.94
CA ASP A 768 -25.45 -22.71 14.89
C ASP A 768 -24.11 -22.87 14.14
N SER A 769 -23.63 -21.83 13.45
CA SER A 769 -22.36 -21.90 12.72
C SER A 769 -21.16 -21.92 13.68
N ALA A 770 -20.06 -22.55 13.26
CA ALA A 770 -18.84 -22.62 14.07
C ALA A 770 -18.27 -21.23 14.37
N GLU A 771 -18.32 -20.33 13.39
CA GLU A 771 -17.90 -18.94 13.52
C GLU A 771 -18.79 -18.17 14.51
N ALA A 772 -20.11 -18.36 14.44
CA ALA A 772 -21.05 -17.73 15.38
C ALA A 772 -20.79 -18.20 16.82
N GLN A 773 -20.58 -19.50 17.04
CA GLN A 773 -20.26 -20.05 18.36
C GLN A 773 -18.94 -19.47 18.90
N GLN A 774 -17.88 -19.40 18.08
CA GLN A 774 -16.61 -18.81 18.48
C GLN A 774 -16.76 -17.35 18.97
N TRP A 775 -17.55 -16.54 18.27
CA TRP A 775 -17.78 -15.14 18.65
C TRP A 775 -18.70 -14.98 19.87
N LEU A 776 -19.64 -15.92 20.06
CA LEU A 776 -20.54 -15.95 21.20
C LEU A 776 -19.80 -16.35 22.48
N GLU A 777 -18.86 -17.31 22.38
CA GLU A 777 -17.91 -17.66 23.44
C GLU A 777 -17.02 -16.48 23.83
N TRP A 778 -16.46 -15.78 22.83
CA TRP A 778 -15.64 -14.59 23.08
C TRP A 778 -16.43 -13.50 23.80
N LEU A 779 -17.66 -13.20 23.36
CA LEU A 779 -18.51 -12.17 23.97
C LEU A 779 -18.93 -12.57 25.39
N MET A 780 -19.27 -13.84 25.62
CA MET A 780 -19.58 -14.37 26.95
C MET A 780 -18.39 -14.19 27.91
N GLY A 781 -17.17 -14.55 27.48
CA GLY A 781 -15.97 -14.41 28.29
C GLY A 781 -15.63 -12.96 28.63
N GLU A 782 -15.81 -12.04 27.69
CA GLU A 782 -15.63 -10.59 27.92
C GLU A 782 -16.65 -10.04 28.93
N ARG A 783 -17.93 -10.42 28.82
CA ARG A 783 -18.97 -10.02 29.79
C ARG A 783 -18.76 -10.60 31.17
N TRP A 784 -18.31 -11.85 31.23
CA TRP A 784 -17.99 -12.49 32.49
C TRP A 784 -16.85 -11.78 33.21
N SER A 785 -15.75 -11.50 32.50
CA SER A 785 -14.56 -10.82 33.04
C SER A 785 -14.88 -9.42 33.57
N ASN A 786 -15.84 -8.72 32.95
CA ASN A 786 -16.32 -7.41 33.35
C ASN A 786 -17.46 -7.44 34.40
N ARG A 787 -17.73 -8.60 35.02
CA ARG A 787 -18.80 -8.81 36.03
C ARG A 787 -20.22 -8.51 35.53
N ALA A 788 -20.43 -8.49 34.21
CA ALA A 788 -21.74 -8.36 33.60
C ALA A 788 -22.44 -9.74 33.53
N PHE A 789 -22.63 -10.37 34.69
CA PHE A 789 -23.06 -11.77 34.79
C PHE A 789 -24.41 -12.05 34.14
N ALA A 790 -25.36 -11.10 34.19
CA ALA A 790 -26.65 -11.24 33.52
C ALA A 790 -26.52 -11.34 31.99
N GLU A 791 -25.68 -10.50 31.39
CA GLU A 791 -25.41 -10.53 29.94
C GLU A 791 -24.66 -11.82 29.57
N ALA A 792 -23.66 -12.21 30.37
CA ALA A 792 -22.91 -13.44 30.16
C ALA A 792 -23.78 -14.70 30.27
N ALA A 793 -24.73 -14.75 31.22
CA ALA A 793 -25.66 -15.87 31.38
C ALA A 793 -26.60 -16.01 30.18
N VAL A 794 -27.14 -14.90 29.67
CA VAL A 794 -27.96 -14.90 28.44
C VAL A 794 -27.16 -15.45 27.26
N LEU A 795 -25.90 -15.05 27.13
CA LEU A 795 -25.02 -15.55 26.08
C LEU A 795 -24.69 -17.04 26.28
N ARG A 796 -24.40 -17.47 27.52
CA ARG A 796 -24.07 -18.88 27.81
C ARG A 796 -25.18 -19.84 27.40
N MET A 797 -26.44 -19.43 27.51
CA MET A 797 -27.61 -20.21 27.05
C MET A 797 -27.65 -20.41 25.53
N GLY A 798 -26.94 -19.59 24.75
CA GLY A 798 -26.79 -19.73 23.30
C GLY A 798 -25.58 -20.56 22.86
N ILE A 799 -24.69 -20.93 23.79
CA ILE A 799 -23.48 -21.74 23.51
C ILE A 799 -23.82 -23.22 23.59
N ARG A 800 -23.45 -23.97 22.56
CA ARG A 800 -23.76 -25.41 22.45
C ARG A 800 -22.80 -26.30 23.22
N ASP A 801 -21.56 -25.88 23.42
CA ASP A 801 -20.57 -26.67 24.15
C ASP A 801 -21.00 -26.82 25.62
N PRO A 802 -21.39 -28.04 26.07
CA PRO A 802 -21.75 -28.26 27.46
C PRO A 802 -20.50 -28.30 28.37
N GLY A 803 -19.31 -28.49 27.81
CA GLY A 803 -18.05 -28.50 28.57
C GLY A 803 -17.48 -27.11 28.83
N LEU A 804 -17.98 -26.07 28.16
CA LEU A 804 -17.50 -24.72 28.35
C LEU A 804 -17.91 -24.17 29.71
N ALA A 805 -16.91 -23.78 30.51
CA ALA A 805 -17.08 -23.06 31.76
C ALA A 805 -17.35 -21.56 31.50
N PRO A 806 -18.23 -20.90 32.28
CA PRO A 806 -19.03 -21.47 33.36
C PRO A 806 -20.18 -22.35 32.84
N GLN A 807 -20.59 -23.36 33.61
CA GLN A 807 -21.80 -24.13 33.32
C GLN A 807 -23.04 -23.22 33.28
N PRO A 808 -24.07 -23.53 32.46
CA PRO A 808 -25.25 -22.68 32.30
C PRO A 808 -25.91 -22.28 33.61
N GLU A 809 -26.02 -23.22 34.54
CA GLU A 809 -26.73 -23.04 35.80
C GLU A 809 -25.88 -22.23 36.80
N PHE A 810 -24.55 -22.38 36.75
CA PHE A 810 -23.62 -21.49 37.46
C PHE A 810 -23.70 -20.05 36.94
N ALA A 811 -23.82 -19.87 35.61
CA ALA A 811 -23.97 -18.54 35.02
C ALA A 811 -25.32 -17.90 35.38
N LEU A 812 -26.42 -18.66 35.38
CA LEU A 812 -27.74 -18.20 35.83
C LEU A 812 -27.74 -17.79 37.31
N MET A 813 -27.04 -18.56 38.16
CA MET A 813 -26.85 -18.20 39.56
C MET A 813 -26.09 -16.87 39.70
N ALA A 814 -24.98 -16.70 38.98
CA ALA A 814 -24.22 -15.46 38.98
C ALA A 814 -25.06 -14.25 38.54
N ALA A 815 -25.96 -14.44 37.56
CA ALA A 815 -26.89 -13.41 37.08
C ALA A 815 -27.99 -13.06 38.09
N ALA A 816 -28.41 -14.00 38.93
CA ALA A 816 -29.50 -13.82 39.89
C ALA A 816 -29.05 -13.19 41.22
N ARG A 817 -27.74 -13.05 41.43
CA ARG A 817 -27.09 -12.51 42.64
C ARG A 817 -27.67 -11.16 43.07
N GLY A 818 -28.02 -11.00 44.36
CA GLY A 818 -28.66 -9.81 44.92
C GLY A 818 -30.10 -9.57 44.45
N GLY A 819 -30.67 -10.47 43.64
CA GLY A 819 -31.99 -10.34 43.03
C GLY A 819 -33.07 -11.23 43.66
N PRO A 820 -34.36 -10.97 43.38
CA PRO A 820 -35.49 -11.70 43.99
C PRO A 820 -35.63 -13.18 43.58
N THR A 821 -34.70 -13.69 42.76
CA THR A 821 -34.67 -15.07 42.27
C THR A 821 -33.36 -15.80 42.61
N ALA A 822 -32.50 -15.20 43.43
CA ALA A 822 -31.20 -15.77 43.79
C ALA A 822 -31.31 -17.15 44.46
N GLY A 823 -32.27 -17.32 45.38
CA GLY A 823 -32.45 -18.58 46.09
C GLY A 823 -32.87 -19.72 45.16
N ARG A 824 -33.82 -19.47 44.27
CA ARG A 824 -34.19 -20.44 43.22
C ARG A 824 -33.04 -20.76 42.28
N ALA A 825 -32.21 -19.78 41.91
CA ALA A 825 -31.06 -20.00 41.05
C ALA A 825 -29.96 -20.81 41.75
N ILE A 826 -29.71 -20.54 43.04
CA ILE A 826 -28.77 -21.32 43.87
C ILE A 826 -29.25 -22.77 44.01
N ALA A 827 -30.51 -22.99 44.37
CA ALA A 827 -31.08 -24.34 44.47
C ALA A 827 -31.15 -25.07 43.12
N GLY A 828 -31.34 -24.33 42.02
CA GLY A 828 -31.26 -24.87 40.66
C GLY A 828 -29.85 -25.38 40.36
N ALA A 829 -28.85 -24.49 40.42
CA ALA A 829 -27.44 -24.83 40.18
C ALA A 829 -26.92 -25.96 41.08
N TRP A 830 -27.52 -26.12 42.26
CA TRP A 830 -27.24 -27.23 43.18
C TRP A 830 -27.54 -28.62 42.62
N ASN A 831 -28.63 -28.73 41.85
CA ASN A 831 -29.12 -30.01 41.35
C ASN A 831 -28.41 -30.44 40.06
N ASP A 832 -27.63 -29.54 39.46
CA ASP A 832 -26.96 -29.73 38.18
C ASP A 832 -25.48 -30.10 38.37
N GLY A 833 -24.89 -30.72 37.34
CA GLY A 833 -23.57 -31.36 37.38
C GLY A 833 -22.37 -30.42 37.43
N LEU A 834 -22.38 -29.44 38.35
CA LEU A 834 -21.31 -28.46 38.55
C LEU A 834 -19.95 -29.13 38.87
N THR A 835 -18.88 -28.48 38.40
CA THR A 835 -17.52 -28.87 38.77
C THR A 835 -17.27 -28.67 40.27
N GLU A 836 -16.21 -29.29 40.81
CA GLU A 836 -15.82 -29.13 42.22
C GLU A 836 -15.47 -27.66 42.56
N SER A 837 -14.86 -26.95 41.60
CA SER A 837 -14.53 -25.53 41.73
C SER A 837 -15.78 -24.65 41.76
N GLU A 838 -16.71 -24.87 40.81
CA GLU A 838 -18.00 -24.15 40.76
C GLU A 838 -18.84 -24.40 42.02
N ARG A 839 -18.87 -25.63 42.54
CA ARG A 839 -19.55 -25.96 43.81
C ARG A 839 -18.95 -25.19 44.99
N SER A 840 -17.63 -25.10 45.05
CA SER A 840 -16.94 -24.36 46.11
C SER A 840 -17.25 -22.86 46.05
N VAL A 841 -17.27 -22.27 44.86
CA VAL A 841 -17.65 -20.85 44.69
C VAL A 841 -19.14 -20.63 44.95
N LEU A 842 -20.02 -21.52 44.48
CA LEU A 842 -21.45 -21.48 44.76
C LEU A 842 -21.72 -21.44 46.28
N ALA A 843 -20.99 -22.24 47.06
CA ALA A 843 -21.07 -22.26 48.52
C ALA A 843 -20.84 -20.88 49.13
N VAL A 844 -19.74 -20.22 48.71
CA VAL A 844 -19.35 -18.91 49.22
C VAL A 844 -20.34 -17.84 48.77
N VAL A 845 -20.77 -17.87 47.51
CA VAL A 845 -21.78 -16.92 47.00
C VAL A 845 -23.09 -17.09 47.78
N ALA A 846 -23.57 -18.31 48.00
CA ALA A 846 -24.77 -18.57 48.78
C ALA A 846 -24.65 -18.08 50.23
N ALA A 847 -23.48 -18.27 50.86
CA ALA A 847 -23.20 -17.73 52.19
C ALA A 847 -23.24 -16.19 52.20
N VAL A 848 -22.69 -15.52 51.18
CA VAL A 848 -22.74 -14.06 51.03
C VAL A 848 -24.17 -13.56 50.84
N GLU A 849 -24.97 -14.21 49.99
CA GLU A 849 -26.36 -13.83 49.72
C GLU A 849 -27.22 -13.90 51.00
N ILE A 850 -27.04 -14.95 51.82
CA ILE A 850 -27.72 -15.07 53.11
C ILE A 850 -27.29 -13.95 54.08
N LEU A 851 -26.04 -13.51 54.05
CA LEU A 851 -25.53 -12.49 54.97
C LEU A 851 -25.94 -11.07 54.62
N LEU A 852 -26.13 -10.75 53.33
CA LEU A 852 -26.32 -9.38 52.84
C LEU A 852 -27.76 -9.02 52.43
N HIS A 853 -28.74 -9.89 52.69
CA HIS A 853 -30.13 -9.71 52.21
C HIS A 853 -30.93 -8.54 52.84
N ASP A 854 -30.31 -7.61 53.57
CA ASP A 854 -31.04 -6.62 54.39
C ASP A 854 -31.88 -5.67 53.50
N GLY A 855 -33.15 -5.46 53.86
CA GLY A 855 -34.07 -4.55 53.16
C GLY A 855 -34.90 -5.10 51.97
N ASN A 856 -34.63 -6.30 51.42
CA ASN A 856 -35.41 -6.87 50.31
C ASN A 856 -36.21 -8.12 50.71
N GLN A 857 -37.47 -7.94 51.11
CA GLN A 857 -38.34 -9.02 51.59
C GLN A 857 -38.59 -10.12 50.54
N ALA A 858 -38.64 -9.78 49.25
CA ALA A 858 -38.84 -10.76 48.18
C ALA A 858 -37.63 -11.68 48.03
N HIS A 859 -36.42 -11.11 48.06
CA HIS A 859 -35.17 -11.85 48.01
C HIS A 859 -35.00 -12.78 49.23
N ARG A 860 -35.31 -12.29 50.44
CA ARG A 860 -35.32 -13.13 51.65
C ARG A 860 -36.30 -14.31 51.55
N ASN A 861 -37.52 -14.05 51.10
CA ASN A 861 -38.53 -15.10 50.96
C ASN A 861 -38.06 -16.16 49.96
N ASP A 862 -37.38 -15.77 48.88
CA ASP A 862 -36.85 -16.69 47.87
C ASP A 862 -35.72 -17.57 48.45
N LEU A 863 -34.75 -17.00 49.17
CA LEU A 863 -33.68 -17.75 49.85
C LEU A 863 -34.23 -18.77 50.86
N MET A 864 -35.24 -18.39 51.62
CA MET A 864 -35.88 -19.28 52.61
C MET A 864 -36.74 -20.36 51.94
N THR A 865 -37.48 -20.02 50.89
CA THR A 865 -38.32 -20.99 50.16
C THR A 865 -37.47 -22.04 49.44
N ALA A 866 -36.29 -21.64 48.99
CA ALA A 866 -35.33 -22.52 48.32
C ALA A 866 -34.38 -23.24 49.30
N GLU A 867 -34.61 -23.12 50.63
CA GLU A 867 -33.84 -23.81 51.68
C GLU A 867 -32.31 -23.56 51.62
N VAL A 868 -31.89 -22.41 51.05
CA VAL A 868 -30.47 -22.09 50.83
C VAL A 868 -29.62 -22.16 52.12
N PRO A 869 -30.10 -21.69 53.31
CA PRO A 869 -29.32 -21.82 54.54
C PRO A 869 -29.00 -23.25 54.96
N ASP A 870 -29.91 -24.17 54.69
CA ASP A 870 -29.72 -25.59 54.97
C ASP A 870 -28.77 -26.20 53.95
N LEU A 871 -28.90 -25.81 52.67
CA LEU A 871 -27.99 -26.21 51.60
C LEU A 871 -26.53 -25.84 51.94
N VAL A 872 -26.25 -24.59 52.34
CA VAL A 872 -24.88 -24.13 52.66
C VAL A 872 -24.18 -25.03 53.70
N SER A 873 -24.92 -25.62 54.65
CA SER A 873 -24.38 -26.52 55.67
C SER A 873 -24.10 -27.95 55.18
N LEU A 874 -24.71 -28.36 54.07
CA LEU A 874 -24.61 -29.70 53.48
C LEU A 874 -23.43 -29.83 52.50
N LEU A 875 -22.71 -28.75 52.23
CA LEU A 875 -21.60 -28.74 51.28
C LEU A 875 -20.32 -29.31 51.87
N ASP A 876 -19.82 -30.34 51.21
CA ASP A 876 -18.43 -30.74 51.33
C ASP A 876 -17.56 -29.80 50.49
N VAL A 877 -17.20 -28.67 51.08
CA VAL A 877 -16.25 -27.71 50.49
C VAL A 877 -14.89 -27.83 51.17
N GLY A 878 -13.82 -27.73 50.39
CA GLY A 878 -12.46 -27.72 50.92
C GLY A 878 -12.16 -26.43 51.70
N GLU A 879 -11.15 -26.50 52.57
CA GLU A 879 -10.53 -25.30 53.14
C GLU A 879 -9.86 -24.47 52.02
N PRO A 880 -9.92 -23.13 52.05
CA PRO A 880 -10.41 -22.27 53.14
C PRO A 880 -11.89 -21.87 53.04
N PHE A 881 -12.62 -22.34 52.02
CA PHE A 881 -14.01 -21.94 51.77
C PHE A 881 -14.99 -22.50 52.81
N ALA A 882 -14.70 -23.70 53.34
CA ALA A 882 -15.43 -24.30 54.46
C ALA A 882 -15.52 -23.38 55.69
N ALA A 883 -14.44 -22.68 56.02
CA ALA A 883 -14.42 -21.78 57.16
C ALA A 883 -15.35 -20.56 56.95
N VAL A 884 -15.45 -20.06 55.71
CA VAL A 884 -16.34 -18.93 55.36
C VAL A 884 -17.81 -19.35 55.45
N THR A 885 -18.17 -20.49 54.86
CA THR A 885 -19.54 -21.00 54.86
C THR A 885 -19.99 -21.39 56.27
N ALA A 886 -19.11 -22.01 57.07
CA ALA A 886 -19.38 -22.32 58.47
C ALA A 886 -19.59 -21.06 59.33
N ALA A 887 -18.75 -20.03 59.16
CA ALA A 887 -18.89 -18.77 59.89
C ALA A 887 -20.21 -18.03 59.51
N ALA A 888 -20.58 -18.05 58.23
CA ALA A 888 -21.84 -17.48 57.76
C ALA A 888 -23.05 -18.22 58.34
N HIS A 889 -23.02 -19.56 58.34
CA HIS A 889 -24.08 -20.40 58.88
C HIS A 889 -24.23 -20.22 60.41
N ASP A 890 -23.12 -20.17 61.16
CA ASP A 890 -23.14 -19.93 62.62
C ASP A 890 -23.74 -18.57 62.97
N TYR A 891 -23.36 -17.51 62.24
CA TYR A 891 -23.95 -16.18 62.40
C TYR A 891 -25.46 -16.21 62.15
N TRP A 892 -25.87 -16.82 61.04
CA TRP A 892 -27.25 -16.91 60.59
C TRP A 892 -28.15 -17.64 61.62
N GLN A 893 -27.68 -18.76 62.16
CA GLN A 893 -28.38 -19.51 63.21
C GLN A 893 -28.47 -18.71 64.51
N THR A 894 -27.37 -18.08 64.93
CA THR A 894 -27.30 -17.31 66.18
C THR A 894 -28.26 -16.11 66.16
N GLN A 895 -28.46 -15.49 65.00
CA GLN A 895 -29.31 -14.30 64.84
C GLN A 895 -30.76 -14.62 64.42
N LYS A 896 -31.20 -15.88 64.54
CA LYS A 896 -32.56 -16.32 64.18
C LYS A 896 -32.94 -15.92 62.75
N PHE A 897 -32.06 -16.21 61.80
CA PHE A 897 -32.30 -15.98 60.36
C PHE A 897 -32.40 -14.50 59.97
N ALA A 898 -31.47 -13.69 60.50
CA ALA A 898 -31.34 -12.27 60.18
C ALA A 898 -30.00 -11.97 59.51
N ALA A 899 -30.02 -11.11 58.50
CA ALA A 899 -28.85 -10.59 57.81
C ALA A 899 -27.97 -9.72 58.72
N LEU A 900 -26.73 -9.50 58.26
CA LEU A 900 -25.81 -8.55 58.86
C LEU A 900 -26.45 -7.15 58.87
N PRO A 901 -26.34 -6.40 59.99
CA PRO A 901 -26.84 -5.03 60.06
C PRO A 901 -25.88 -4.08 59.32
N VAL A 902 -25.87 -4.13 57.98
CA VAL A 902 -24.88 -3.43 57.12
C VAL A 902 -24.78 -1.95 57.47
N ASP A 903 -25.91 -1.23 57.54
CA ASP A 903 -25.94 0.19 57.89
C ASP A 903 -25.31 0.47 59.26
N SER A 904 -25.54 -0.41 60.24
CA SER A 904 -24.98 -0.26 61.58
C SER A 904 -23.49 -0.58 61.61
N ILE A 905 -23.03 -1.54 60.81
CA ILE A 905 -21.61 -1.88 60.63
C ILE A 905 -20.89 -0.70 59.96
N GLU A 906 -21.46 -0.10 58.93
CA GLU A 906 -20.87 1.07 58.25
C GLU A 906 -20.81 2.29 59.16
N VAL A 907 -21.87 2.55 59.94
CA VAL A 907 -21.90 3.63 60.93
C VAL A 907 -20.86 3.39 62.03
N ALA A 908 -20.79 2.18 62.59
CA ALA A 908 -19.80 1.80 63.61
C ALA A 908 -18.37 1.89 63.06
N GLY A 909 -18.12 1.38 61.85
CA GLY A 909 -16.84 1.44 61.16
C GLY A 909 -16.39 2.87 60.87
N THR A 910 -17.31 3.72 60.40
CA THR A 910 -17.07 5.15 60.15
C THR A 910 -16.75 5.87 61.46
N HIS A 911 -17.47 5.57 62.54
CA HIS A 911 -17.21 6.14 63.86
C HIS A 911 -15.84 5.72 64.41
N ALA A 912 -15.48 4.43 64.31
CA ALA A 912 -14.18 3.92 64.72
C ALA A 912 -13.02 4.52 63.89
N ALA A 913 -13.18 4.62 62.57
CA ALA A 913 -12.21 5.26 61.68
C ALA A 913 -12.05 6.76 61.96
N HIS A 914 -13.16 7.44 62.28
CA HIS A 914 -13.16 8.84 62.68
C HIS A 914 -12.41 9.04 64.01
N SER A 915 -12.70 8.25 65.04
CA SER A 915 -12.03 8.30 66.34
C SER A 915 -10.51 8.11 66.19
N ARG A 916 -10.08 7.12 65.40
CA ARG A 916 -8.65 6.91 65.09
C ARG A 916 -8.01 8.08 64.34
N SER A 917 -8.74 8.69 63.41
CA SER A 917 -8.26 9.86 62.67
C SER A 917 -8.06 11.07 63.59
N VAL A 918 -8.99 11.27 64.53
CA VAL A 918 -8.88 12.27 65.61
C VAL A 918 -7.67 11.96 66.49
N ASP A 919 -7.51 10.72 66.95
CA ASP A 919 -6.38 10.32 67.80
C ASP A 919 -5.02 10.49 67.12
N LYS A 920 -4.90 10.12 65.85
CA LYS A 920 -3.67 10.30 65.08
C LYS A 920 -3.36 11.77 64.82
N ALA A 921 -4.38 12.58 64.52
CA ALA A 921 -4.22 14.03 64.39
C ALA A 921 -3.81 14.66 65.73
N TRP A 922 -4.38 14.17 66.83
CA TRP A 922 -4.05 14.58 68.20
C TRP A 922 -2.61 14.24 68.56
N GLN A 923 -2.15 13.01 68.31
CA GLN A 923 -0.76 12.60 68.54
C GLN A 923 0.24 13.46 67.75
N ARG A 924 -0.09 13.81 66.50
CA ARG A 924 0.74 14.72 65.69
C ARG A 924 0.79 16.13 66.26
N LEU A 925 -0.32 16.63 66.79
CA LEU A 925 -0.35 17.93 67.46
C LEU A 925 0.47 17.91 68.75
N VAL A 926 0.34 16.87 69.57
CA VAL A 926 1.18 16.66 70.77
C VAL A 926 2.66 16.71 70.40
N ALA A 927 3.09 15.90 69.42
CA ALA A 927 4.50 15.85 69.00
C ALA A 927 4.99 17.21 68.44
N ALA A 928 4.16 17.92 67.68
CA ALA A 928 4.51 19.25 67.16
C ALA A 928 4.66 20.28 68.28
N VAL A 929 3.78 20.24 69.29
CA VAL A 929 3.83 21.10 70.47
C VAL A 929 5.04 20.81 71.34
N GLU A 930 5.34 19.55 71.64
CA GLU A 930 6.53 19.15 72.40
C GLU A 930 7.83 19.58 71.72
N GLN A 931 7.91 19.42 70.39
CA GLN A 931 9.05 19.90 69.61
C GLN A 931 9.14 21.43 69.62
N GLY A 932 7.98 22.09 69.52
CA GLY A 932 7.81 23.54 69.50
C GLY A 932 8.23 24.25 70.78
N GLN A 933 7.91 23.67 71.94
CA GLN A 933 8.22 24.20 73.28
C GLN A 933 9.71 24.19 73.64
N ARG A 934 10.56 23.52 72.85
CA ARG A 934 12.00 23.53 73.11
C ARG A 934 12.57 24.91 72.82
N PRO A 935 13.20 25.59 73.80
CA PRO A 935 13.73 26.93 73.61
C PRO A 935 14.78 26.94 72.49
N GLN A 936 14.66 27.90 71.58
CA GLN A 936 15.63 28.10 70.50
C GLN A 936 16.68 29.13 70.92
N THR A 937 17.95 28.78 70.79
CA THR A 937 19.07 29.64 71.17
C THR A 937 19.03 30.97 70.40
N GLY A 938 18.99 32.09 71.12
CA GLY A 938 18.83 33.44 70.56
C GLY A 938 17.38 33.95 70.43
N PHE A 939 16.38 33.18 70.90
CA PHE A 939 14.97 33.57 70.93
C PHE A 939 14.36 33.47 72.34
N GLU A 940 15.15 33.38 73.41
CA GLU A 940 14.70 32.96 74.74
C GLU A 940 13.60 33.87 75.32
N ARG A 941 13.71 35.19 75.13
CA ARG A 941 12.70 36.16 75.60
C ARG A 941 11.42 36.10 74.76
N THR A 942 11.54 36.09 73.44
CA THR A 942 10.42 35.95 72.48
C THR A 942 9.69 34.62 72.66
N HIS A 943 10.43 33.53 72.86
CA HIS A 943 9.91 32.19 73.08
C HIS A 943 9.10 32.11 74.37
N ARG A 944 9.61 32.68 75.47
CA ARG A 944 8.89 32.75 76.75
C ARG A 944 7.60 33.57 76.64
N HIS A 945 7.57 34.60 75.80
CA HIS A 945 6.35 35.38 75.54
C HIS A 945 5.34 34.62 74.68
N LEU A 946 5.79 33.88 73.66
CA LEU A 946 4.91 33.09 72.78
C LEU A 946 4.30 31.86 73.47
N PHE A 947 5.05 31.17 74.33
CA PHE A 947 4.62 29.95 75.03
C PHE A 947 4.25 30.16 76.51
N GLY A 948 4.29 31.41 77.00
CA GLY A 948 3.80 31.74 78.35
C GLY A 948 2.30 31.49 78.50
N SER A 949 1.78 31.53 79.73
CA SER A 949 0.36 31.29 80.01
C SER A 949 -0.59 32.20 79.23
N ASP A 950 -0.18 33.45 78.98
CA ASP A 950 -0.93 34.43 78.19
C ASP A 950 -0.42 34.55 76.73
N GLY A 951 0.46 33.64 76.32
CA GLY A 951 1.08 33.61 75.00
C GLY A 951 0.22 32.86 73.98
N VAL A 952 0.28 33.29 72.72
CA VAL A 952 -0.49 32.70 71.60
C VAL A 952 -0.31 31.18 71.52
N PHE A 953 0.90 30.65 71.67
CA PHE A 953 1.13 29.19 71.67
C PHE A 953 0.92 28.55 73.05
N GLY A 954 0.81 29.32 74.14
CA GLY A 954 0.42 28.83 75.46
C GLY A 954 -1.02 28.30 75.50
N HIS A 955 -1.94 28.96 74.80
CA HIS A 955 -3.34 28.53 74.71
C HIS A 955 -3.51 27.17 74.02
N VAL A 956 -2.76 26.90 72.92
CA VAL A 956 -2.81 25.58 72.26
C VAL A 956 -2.11 24.50 73.08
N VAL A 957 -1.07 24.85 73.84
CA VAL A 957 -0.41 23.94 74.79
C VAL A 957 -1.38 23.49 75.88
N GLU A 958 -2.13 24.42 76.45
CA GLU A 958 -3.13 24.11 77.47
C GLU A 958 -4.27 23.24 76.92
N ALA A 959 -4.76 23.57 75.71
CA ALA A 959 -5.75 22.78 75.00
C ALA A 959 -5.27 21.34 74.73
N VAL A 960 -3.98 21.19 74.37
CA VAL A 960 -3.35 19.88 74.19
C VAL A 960 -3.29 19.09 75.50
N GLY A 961 -2.92 19.72 76.61
CA GLY A 961 -2.85 19.09 77.93
C GLY A 961 -4.20 18.60 78.46
N LYS A 962 -5.30 19.28 78.11
CA LYS A 962 -6.67 18.94 78.54
C LYS A 962 -7.44 18.02 77.57
N ARG A 963 -6.83 17.64 76.45
CA ARG A 963 -7.49 16.92 75.34
C ARG A 963 -8.75 17.63 74.79
N ASP A 964 -8.77 18.96 74.78
CA ASP A 964 -9.94 19.77 74.41
C ASP A 964 -9.90 20.18 72.92
N VAL A 965 -10.58 19.39 72.07
CA VAL A 965 -10.71 19.66 70.63
C VAL A 965 -11.43 20.99 70.35
N ALA A 966 -12.40 21.38 71.19
CA ALA A 966 -13.13 22.63 71.01
C ALA A 966 -12.24 23.85 71.32
N ALA A 967 -11.35 23.75 72.30
CA ALA A 967 -10.32 24.76 72.55
C ALA A 967 -9.31 24.86 71.39
N VAL A 968 -8.85 23.74 70.81
CA VAL A 968 -7.95 23.77 69.64
C VAL A 968 -8.63 24.43 68.44
N ARG A 969 -9.90 24.14 68.16
CA ARG A 969 -10.65 24.79 67.07
C ARG A 969 -10.82 26.30 67.27
N ARG A 970 -11.17 26.72 68.48
CA ARG A 970 -11.25 28.15 68.83
C ARG A 970 -9.90 28.84 68.64
N TRP A 971 -8.82 28.18 69.03
CA TRP A 971 -7.47 28.69 68.83
C TRP A 971 -7.12 28.84 67.33
N VAL A 972 -7.38 27.82 66.51
CA VAL A 972 -7.14 27.86 65.05
C VAL A 972 -7.94 28.98 64.38
N ALA A 973 -9.21 29.15 64.76
CA ALA A 973 -10.09 30.18 64.18
C ALA A 973 -9.70 31.62 64.58
N GLY A 974 -9.00 31.79 65.70
CA GLY A 974 -8.49 33.07 66.17
C GLY A 974 -7.00 33.22 65.94
N GLU A 975 -6.21 32.90 66.97
CA GLU A 975 -4.77 33.20 67.02
C GLU A 975 -3.92 32.31 66.12
N GLY A 976 -4.38 31.09 65.81
CA GLY A 976 -3.71 30.14 64.92
C GLY A 976 -3.81 30.46 63.42
N ALA A 977 -4.63 31.46 63.04
CA ALA A 977 -4.73 31.97 61.68
C ALA A 977 -3.75 33.12 61.38
N ALA A 978 -3.04 33.61 62.39
CA ALA A 978 -2.12 34.74 62.24
C ALA A 978 -0.81 34.34 61.56
N ASP A 979 -0.24 35.27 60.78
CA ASP A 979 1.05 35.12 60.12
C ASP A 979 2.16 34.92 61.17
N ILE A 980 2.77 33.73 61.18
CA ILE A 980 3.81 33.32 62.12
C ILE A 980 4.99 34.29 62.13
N GLY A 981 5.36 34.84 60.97
CA GLY A 981 6.41 35.84 60.87
C GLY A 981 6.05 37.11 61.64
N LYS A 982 4.83 37.62 61.45
CA LYS A 982 4.32 38.80 62.16
C LYS A 982 4.14 38.55 63.66
N LEU A 983 3.73 37.33 64.06
CA LEU A 983 3.64 36.94 65.47
C LEU A 983 5.00 36.93 66.15
N ILE A 984 6.03 36.39 65.49
CA ILE A 984 7.42 36.42 66.01
C ILE A 984 7.91 37.86 66.13
N ASP A 985 7.67 38.70 65.13
CA ASP A 985 8.13 40.08 65.11
C ASP A 985 7.42 40.91 66.21
N LYS A 986 6.10 40.76 66.36
CA LYS A 986 5.30 41.39 67.44
C LYS A 986 5.74 40.91 68.82
N ALA A 987 5.93 39.60 69.01
CA ALA A 987 6.39 39.05 70.27
C ALA A 987 7.81 39.51 70.62
N THR A 988 8.69 39.67 69.62
CA THR A 988 10.06 40.16 69.83
C THR A 988 10.08 41.63 70.21
N ALA A 989 9.26 42.46 69.55
CA ALA A 989 9.12 43.89 69.87
C ALA A 989 8.63 44.13 71.31
N VAL A 990 7.75 43.27 71.82
CA VAL A 990 7.23 43.34 73.19
C VAL A 990 8.21 42.75 74.21
N ALA A 991 8.83 41.60 73.92
CA ALA A 991 9.66 40.88 74.88
C ALA A 991 11.11 41.40 74.98
N ALA A 992 11.58 42.18 74.01
CA ALA A 992 12.91 42.80 73.99
C ALA A 992 12.90 44.18 73.31
N PRO A 993 12.33 45.22 73.95
CA PRO A 993 12.28 46.56 73.38
C PRO A 993 13.71 47.10 73.18
N GLY A 994 14.05 47.48 71.95
CA GLY A 994 15.36 48.07 71.58
C GLY A 994 16.35 47.13 70.89
N ASN A 995 16.03 45.84 70.71
CA ASN A 995 16.83 44.93 69.88
C ASN A 995 16.34 44.93 68.42
N ASP A 996 17.27 44.82 67.47
CA ASP A 996 16.93 44.63 66.05
C ASP A 996 16.07 43.37 65.84
N LEU A 997 15.11 43.45 64.90
CA LEU A 997 14.29 42.30 64.52
C LEU A 997 15.20 41.16 64.04
N VAL A 998 14.94 39.96 64.52
CA VAL A 998 15.77 38.78 64.19
C VAL A 998 15.61 38.47 62.70
N THR A 999 16.70 38.41 61.94
CA THR A 999 16.67 38.11 60.50
C THR A 999 17.50 36.86 60.15
N GLY A 1000 17.31 36.30 58.95
CA GLY A 1000 18.13 35.19 58.43
C GLY A 1000 17.63 33.77 58.78
N GLY A 1001 18.50 32.77 58.59
CA GLY A 1001 18.15 31.34 58.63
C GLY A 1001 17.62 30.82 59.97
N ARG A 1002 18.00 31.45 61.09
CA ARG A 1002 17.49 31.07 62.42
C ARG A 1002 16.01 31.45 62.60
N ARG A 1003 15.58 32.60 62.06
CA ARG A 1003 14.15 33.00 62.05
C ARG A 1003 13.32 32.04 61.21
N ARG A 1004 13.82 31.64 60.03
CA ARG A 1004 13.15 30.65 59.17
C ARG A 1004 12.94 29.32 59.91
N ASN A 1005 13.99 28.74 60.50
CA ASN A 1005 13.89 27.47 61.23
C ASN A 1005 12.93 27.52 62.43
N TYR A 1006 12.88 28.67 63.12
CA TYR A 1006 11.96 28.87 64.25
C TYR A 1006 10.51 29.05 63.77
N ALA A 1007 10.29 29.84 62.72
CA ALA A 1007 8.98 29.99 62.08
C ALA A 1007 8.46 28.63 61.56
N ASP A 1008 9.28 27.84 60.86
CA ASP A 1008 8.91 26.50 60.37
C ASP A 1008 8.51 25.54 61.49
N ARG A 1009 9.10 25.70 62.69
CA ARG A 1009 8.73 24.89 63.86
C ARG A 1009 7.36 25.29 64.42
N LEU A 1010 7.06 26.59 64.48
CA LEU A 1010 5.76 27.10 64.92
C LEU A 1010 4.64 26.81 63.89
N THR A 1011 4.96 26.92 62.60
CA THR A 1011 4.06 26.57 61.49
C THR A 1011 3.63 25.10 61.54
N ARG A 1012 4.50 24.18 62.02
CA ARG A 1012 4.13 22.77 62.22
C ARG A 1012 3.05 22.58 63.30
N ILE A 1013 3.08 23.39 64.38
CA ILE A 1013 2.03 23.37 65.41
C ILE A 1013 0.70 23.83 64.80
N VAL A 1014 0.73 24.95 64.05
CA VAL A 1014 -0.44 25.50 63.37
C VAL A 1014 -1.05 24.50 62.39
N HIS A 1015 -0.25 23.86 61.53
CA HIS A 1015 -0.76 22.87 60.59
C HIS A 1015 -1.31 21.62 61.27
N ALA A 1016 -0.67 21.13 62.34
CA ALA A 1016 -1.18 19.99 63.09
C ALA A 1016 -2.51 20.32 63.77
N ALA A 1017 -2.65 21.52 64.33
CA ALA A 1017 -3.88 22.01 64.94
C ALA A 1017 -4.99 22.24 63.90
N GLN A 1018 -4.67 22.83 62.74
CA GLN A 1018 -5.60 23.03 61.62
C GLN A 1018 -6.15 21.69 61.12
N ARG A 1019 -5.30 20.68 60.96
CA ARG A 1019 -5.71 19.34 60.53
C ARG A 1019 -6.63 18.67 61.53
N LEU A 1020 -6.39 18.84 62.83
CA LEU A 1020 -7.28 18.34 63.87
C LEU A 1020 -8.60 19.12 63.90
N ALA A 1021 -8.55 20.44 63.69
CA ALA A 1021 -9.71 21.32 63.65
C ALA A 1021 -10.63 21.05 62.45
N SER A 1022 -10.06 20.62 61.31
CA SER A 1022 -10.81 20.34 60.08
C SER A 1022 -11.51 18.98 60.07
N LEU A 1023 -11.24 18.08 61.03
CA LEU A 1023 -12.01 16.85 61.19
C LEU A 1023 -13.41 17.21 61.69
N PRO A 1024 -14.51 16.68 61.13
CA PRO A 1024 -15.87 16.96 61.59
C PRO A 1024 -16.09 16.51 63.05
N MET A 1025 -17.07 17.06 63.78
CA MET A 1025 -17.48 16.46 65.07
C MET A 1025 -18.51 15.37 64.80
N ALA A 1026 -18.26 14.16 65.30
CA ALA A 1026 -19.25 13.09 65.24
C ALA A 1026 -20.52 13.51 66.01
N ALA A 1027 -21.67 13.40 65.37
CA ALA A 1027 -22.96 13.47 66.07
C ALA A 1027 -23.12 12.18 66.89
N VAL A 1028 -23.18 12.33 68.21
CA VAL A 1028 -23.39 11.19 69.12
C VAL A 1028 -24.88 10.88 69.12
N GLY A 1029 -25.23 9.83 68.37
CA GLY A 1029 -26.55 9.22 68.35
C GLY A 1029 -26.41 7.80 67.81
N MET A 1030 -25.77 6.91 68.58
CA MET A 1030 -25.78 5.48 68.29
C MET A 1030 -26.98 4.87 68.98
N ASP A 1031 -27.99 4.50 68.22
CA ASP A 1031 -28.94 3.47 68.63
C ASP A 1031 -28.22 2.13 68.42
N THR A 1032 -27.92 1.41 69.51
CA THR A 1032 -27.08 0.21 69.43
C THR A 1032 -27.90 -0.97 68.94
N ASP A 1033 -27.75 -1.34 67.67
CA ASP A 1033 -28.30 -2.59 67.15
C ASP A 1033 -27.62 -3.78 67.86
N HIS A 1034 -28.40 -4.52 68.65
CA HIS A 1034 -27.98 -5.74 69.35
C HIS A 1034 -27.32 -6.80 68.46
N ARG A 1035 -27.54 -6.77 67.14
CA ARG A 1035 -26.89 -7.67 66.16
C ARG A 1035 -25.40 -7.40 65.99
N LEU A 1036 -24.91 -6.21 66.36
CA LEU A 1036 -23.51 -5.80 66.18
C LEU A 1036 -22.52 -6.72 66.90
N GLU A 1037 -22.81 -7.19 68.11
CA GLU A 1037 -21.88 -8.06 68.85
C GLU A 1037 -21.61 -9.39 68.13
N SER A 1038 -22.65 -9.98 67.53
CA SER A 1038 -22.50 -11.21 66.75
C SER A 1038 -21.87 -10.93 65.39
N ALA A 1039 -22.12 -9.75 64.79
CA ALA A 1039 -21.48 -9.33 63.56
C ALA A 1039 -19.96 -9.12 63.77
N VAL A 1040 -19.53 -8.60 64.93
CA VAL A 1040 -18.09 -8.49 65.28
C VAL A 1040 -17.45 -9.88 65.34
N ARG A 1041 -18.12 -10.85 65.96
CA ARG A 1041 -17.60 -12.23 66.04
C ARG A 1041 -17.44 -12.84 64.65
N PHE A 1042 -18.46 -12.70 63.80
CA PHE A 1042 -18.39 -13.11 62.39
C PHE A 1042 -17.25 -12.42 61.65
N ALA A 1043 -17.14 -11.10 61.77
CA ALA A 1043 -16.09 -10.31 61.12
C ALA A 1043 -14.67 -10.75 61.52
N LYS A 1044 -14.46 -11.11 62.79
CA LYS A 1044 -13.18 -11.65 63.29
C LYS A 1044 -12.87 -13.03 62.73
N SER A 1045 -13.86 -13.93 62.69
CA SER A 1045 -13.71 -15.25 62.08
C SER A 1045 -13.38 -15.15 60.59
N LEU A 1046 -14.08 -14.29 59.85
CA LEU A 1046 -13.84 -14.06 58.44
C LEU A 1046 -12.47 -13.41 58.18
N ALA A 1047 -12.06 -12.45 59.01
CA ALA A 1047 -10.75 -11.82 58.92
C ALA A 1047 -9.58 -12.80 59.11
N ALA A 1048 -9.75 -13.82 59.97
CA ALA A 1048 -8.72 -14.82 60.23
C ALA A 1048 -8.44 -15.72 59.01
N VAL A 1049 -9.42 -15.93 58.13
CA VAL A 1049 -9.29 -16.79 56.93
C VAL A 1049 -9.18 -16.01 55.62
N TRP A 1050 -9.33 -14.68 55.68
CA TRP A 1050 -9.44 -13.81 54.50
C TRP A 1050 -8.28 -13.91 53.50
N SER A 1051 -7.04 -13.92 54.00
CA SER A 1051 -5.85 -14.02 53.14
C SER A 1051 -5.81 -15.36 52.41
N SER A 1052 -6.09 -16.46 53.12
CA SER A 1052 -6.13 -17.79 52.55
C SER A 1052 -7.23 -17.92 51.51
N VAL A 1053 -8.41 -17.35 51.74
CA VAL A 1053 -9.53 -17.34 50.78
C VAL A 1053 -9.19 -16.57 49.50
N ARG A 1054 -8.49 -15.43 49.60
CA ARG A 1054 -8.02 -14.67 48.43
C ARG A 1054 -6.90 -15.38 47.67
N GLU A 1055 -6.01 -16.08 48.38
CA GLU A 1055 -4.93 -16.88 47.76
C GLU A 1055 -5.44 -18.16 47.09
N ALA A 1056 -6.51 -18.77 47.63
CA ALA A 1056 -7.12 -19.99 47.11
C ALA A 1056 -8.13 -19.74 45.97
N GLN A 1057 -8.22 -18.50 45.45
CA GLN A 1057 -9.15 -18.15 44.39
C GLN A 1057 -8.82 -18.95 43.11
N PRO A 1058 -9.79 -19.68 42.52
CA PRO A 1058 -9.55 -20.47 41.33
C PRO A 1058 -9.28 -19.59 40.12
N ASP A 1059 -8.47 -20.08 39.18
CA ASP A 1059 -8.32 -19.47 37.86
C ASP A 1059 -9.58 -19.66 37.03
N GLY A 1060 -9.91 -18.71 36.15
CA GLY A 1060 -11.05 -18.83 35.24
C GLY A 1060 -12.35 -18.18 35.76
N PRO A 1061 -13.53 -18.57 35.22
CA PRO A 1061 -14.79 -17.90 35.50
C PRO A 1061 -15.22 -17.97 36.97
N GLU A 1062 -14.93 -19.07 37.65
CA GLU A 1062 -15.19 -19.29 39.08
C GLU A 1062 -14.49 -18.24 39.93
N GLY A 1063 -13.23 -17.91 39.59
CA GLY A 1063 -12.45 -16.89 40.27
C GLY A 1063 -13.09 -15.50 40.17
N VAL A 1064 -13.60 -15.13 38.99
CA VAL A 1064 -14.20 -13.80 38.78
C VAL A 1064 -15.46 -13.62 39.63
N LEU A 1065 -16.31 -14.66 39.70
CA LEU A 1065 -17.51 -14.64 40.52
C LEU A 1065 -17.18 -14.64 42.02
N LEU A 1066 -16.20 -15.46 42.44
CA LEU A 1066 -15.75 -15.49 43.81
C LEU A 1066 -15.20 -14.12 44.24
N ALA A 1067 -14.35 -13.49 43.43
CA ALA A 1067 -13.86 -12.15 43.72
C ALA A 1067 -14.99 -11.14 43.87
N ALA A 1068 -16.01 -11.20 43.00
CA ALA A 1068 -17.16 -10.32 43.11
C ALA A 1068 -17.93 -10.53 44.43
N ALA A 1069 -18.15 -11.77 44.85
CA ALA A 1069 -18.84 -12.07 46.11
C ALA A 1069 -18.03 -11.70 47.35
N LEU A 1070 -16.70 -11.90 47.31
CA LEU A 1070 -15.81 -11.48 48.38
C LEU A 1070 -15.75 -9.94 48.48
N ASP A 1071 -15.71 -9.22 47.36
CA ASP A 1071 -15.74 -7.76 47.37
C ASP A 1071 -17.01 -7.22 48.07
N ASP A 1072 -18.15 -7.90 47.91
CA ASP A 1072 -19.42 -7.53 48.55
C ASP A 1072 -19.36 -7.60 50.10
N ILE A 1073 -18.51 -8.47 50.68
CA ILE A 1073 -18.34 -8.63 52.14
C ILE A 1073 -17.00 -8.07 52.67
N GLU A 1074 -16.16 -7.49 51.82
CA GLU A 1074 -14.83 -7.00 52.21
C GLU A 1074 -14.92 -5.93 53.31
N PHE A 1075 -15.96 -5.09 53.29
CA PHE A 1075 -16.15 -4.05 54.29
C PHE A 1075 -16.31 -4.63 55.71
N VAL A 1076 -16.92 -5.82 55.84
CA VAL A 1076 -17.08 -6.53 57.11
C VAL A 1076 -15.73 -6.97 57.66
N VAL A 1077 -14.86 -7.48 56.79
CA VAL A 1077 -13.49 -7.89 57.15
C VAL A 1077 -12.65 -6.71 57.57
N ARG A 1078 -12.71 -5.60 56.83
CA ARG A 1078 -12.03 -4.36 57.19
C ARG A 1078 -12.49 -3.88 58.56
N TRP A 1079 -13.79 -3.95 58.85
CA TRP A 1079 -14.31 -3.59 60.17
C TRP A 1079 -13.79 -4.53 61.28
N GLY A 1080 -13.84 -5.85 61.09
CA GLY A 1080 -13.38 -6.84 62.08
C GLY A 1080 -11.88 -6.84 62.39
N ASN A 1081 -11.04 -6.40 61.45
CA ASN A 1081 -9.59 -6.23 61.66
C ASN A 1081 -9.21 -4.97 62.45
N HIS A 1082 -10.19 -4.09 62.73
CA HIS A 1082 -9.94 -2.77 63.29
C HIS A 1082 -10.49 -2.60 64.72
N ASP A 1083 -11.19 -3.60 65.26
CA ASP A 1083 -11.71 -3.71 66.64
C ASP A 1083 -11.12 -4.94 67.37
#